data_AF-E9NSP3-F1
#
_entry.id   AF-E9NSP3-F1
#
_cell.length_a   1.000
_cell.length_b   1.000
_cell.length_c   1.000
_cell.angle_alpha   90.00
_cell.angle_beta   90.00
_cell.angle_gamma   90.00
#
_symmetry.space_group_name_H-M   'P 1'
#
loop_
_entity.id
_entity.type
_entity.pdbx_description
1 polymer ?
#
loop_
_entity_poly.entity_id
_entity_poly.type
_entity_poly.pdbx_seq_one_letter_code
_entity_poly.pdbx_strand_id
1 'polypeptide(L)'
;MDMHNKISYSIVPLSIALAAASAWSEVTFYYNQVGYDAAKPISIILKSDNSLDGAEYKLMSGGNAVKTGKLSSGTNPDNWLNNGKFYVAELEKGVSAGSYTLQVSENGQAKNSGEFKISDNALSDATLALVLNYFYKDRATNPDIVKLDEKLPVYNSGETRDVHGGWYDASGDVSKYLSHLSYANYLNPQQIPLTVWALAFTAERIPERLGKISTQAKTADEAVFGADFLVRMLDDKGFFYMTAFDNWGSPLGKRELCAFTGSDGVKSADYQSAFREGGGMAIAALARASKLGVKGDFSSEKYLEAAEKAFEHLSQKQSIGGSCEYCDDHKENIIDDYTALLAATELYAASQKKDYLTAARKRAEHLEGRLSDDGYFWSDDDKKRPFWHASDAGLPLIALVRYAEIENTITRESELSTWDCSDSAGRGCFNPSLVGALDAIKKHYNWLIEVTNKVDNPFGYARQAYKVNESIKDGFFIPHQNESNYWWQGESARIASLAAAAIYAFGALDLDGSEAVDKYATDQLDWILGKNPYSVCMMYGKGLKNPDKYDGQSKYDATLEGGIANGISGKNQDGSGIAWVDDGVAAVGFDAEKEAWQVWRWTEQWLPHSTWFLMALATRYDEKPVSMQAQLPPVDTTRDTSVNDSSKTKPGDDAIPAVGFIAPQLKIAQYGHTLNVAVTGRFDGMMVRVFDLNGRPIVAKELSGHETLVQLPASLHGVYLVKVGKFGIRKIVIR
;
A
#
# COMPACT_ATOMS: atom_id res chain seq x y z
N MET A 1 -9.89 32.27 92.91
CA MET A 1 -8.69 33.09 92.64
C MET A 1 -8.05 32.50 91.40
N ASP A 2 -8.64 32.66 90.21
CA ASP A 2 -8.70 33.90 89.40
C ASP A 2 -7.33 34.56 89.25
N MET A 3 -6.71 34.46 88.06
CA MET A 3 -6.85 35.54 87.07
C MET A 3 -6.21 35.18 85.72
N HIS A 4 -6.91 35.65 84.68
CA HIS A 4 -6.60 35.65 83.27
C HIS A 4 -5.25 36.28 82.91
N ASN A 5 -4.64 35.81 81.80
CA ASN A 5 -3.93 36.68 80.88
C ASN A 5 -4.29 36.34 79.43
N LYS A 6 -4.91 37.31 78.75
CA LYS A 6 -5.21 37.31 77.32
C LYS A 6 -3.99 37.80 76.57
N ILE A 7 -3.59 37.10 75.50
CA ILE A 7 -2.74 37.66 74.44
C ILE A 7 -3.48 37.48 73.13
N SER A 8 -3.71 38.61 72.47
CA SER A 8 -4.40 38.78 71.19
C SER A 8 -3.53 38.30 70.03
N TYR A 9 -4.10 37.53 69.10
CA TYR A 9 -3.53 37.32 67.76
C TYR A 9 -4.40 38.04 66.73
N SER A 10 -3.79 39.01 66.05
CA SER A 10 -4.38 39.75 64.93
C SER A 10 -4.57 38.81 63.74
N ILE A 11 -5.80 38.75 63.22
CA ILE A 11 -6.16 38.07 61.98
C ILE A 11 -5.76 38.98 60.81
N VAL A 12 -4.79 38.56 60.01
CA VAL A 12 -4.54 39.12 58.67
C VAL A 12 -5.28 38.24 57.67
N PRO A 13 -6.20 38.76 56.84
CA PRO A 13 -6.83 37.97 55.81
C PRO A 13 -5.83 37.73 54.68
N LEU A 14 -5.39 36.48 54.53
CA LEU A 14 -4.61 36.03 53.38
C LEU A 14 -5.57 35.90 52.19
N SER A 15 -5.59 36.93 51.34
CA SER A 15 -6.28 36.86 50.04
C SER A 15 -5.59 35.82 49.16
N ILE A 16 -6.13 34.60 49.12
CA ILE A 16 -5.75 33.58 48.15
C ILE A 16 -6.30 34.03 46.80
N ALA A 17 -5.45 34.67 46.00
CA ALA A 17 -5.71 34.83 44.57
C ALA A 17 -5.63 33.42 43.94
N LEU A 18 -6.78 32.83 43.62
CA LEU A 18 -6.83 31.74 42.66
C LEU A 18 -6.37 32.30 41.32
N ALA A 19 -5.09 32.15 41.01
CA ALA A 19 -4.64 32.20 39.63
C ALA A 19 -5.26 30.97 38.94
N ALA A 20 -6.36 31.18 38.21
CA ALA A 20 -6.80 30.23 37.22
C ALA A 20 -5.64 30.08 36.22
N ALA A 21 -4.88 29.00 36.34
CA ALA A 21 -4.00 28.56 35.27
C ALA A 21 -4.91 28.20 34.11
N SER A 22 -5.14 29.17 33.21
CA SER A 22 -5.67 28.90 31.89
C SER A 22 -4.70 27.89 31.26
N ALA A 23 -5.11 26.63 31.18
CA ALA A 23 -4.39 25.63 30.41
C ALA A 23 -4.27 26.20 28.99
N TRP A 24 -3.05 26.56 28.60
CA TRP A 24 -2.78 27.05 27.27
C TRP A 24 -2.99 25.86 26.35
N SER A 25 -4.04 25.85 25.54
CA SER A 25 -4.16 24.82 24.50
C SER A 25 -2.97 24.98 23.56
N GLU A 26 -2.21 23.91 23.39
CA GLU A 26 -1.03 23.93 22.53
C GLU A 26 -1.41 23.32 21.17
N VAL A 27 -1.44 24.16 20.13
CA VAL A 27 -1.54 23.66 18.76
C VAL A 27 -0.35 22.73 18.52
N THR A 28 -0.63 21.47 18.23
CA THR A 28 0.40 20.46 17.92
C THR A 28 0.49 20.28 16.41
N PHE A 29 1.70 20.19 15.86
CA PHE A 29 1.94 20.03 14.43
C PHE A 29 2.53 18.64 14.15
N TYR A 30 2.00 17.96 13.14
CA TYR A 30 2.47 16.67 12.66
C TYR A 30 2.86 16.78 11.20
N TYR A 31 4.07 16.35 10.89
CA TYR A 31 4.69 16.50 9.58
C TYR A 31 5.75 15.42 9.40
N ASN A 32 6.13 15.14 8.15
CA ASN A 32 7.28 14.30 7.83
C ASN A 32 8.55 14.93 8.41
N GLN A 33 9.15 14.24 9.37
CA GLN A 33 10.30 14.72 10.14
C GLN A 33 11.64 14.48 9.43
N VAL A 34 11.61 13.89 8.22
CA VAL A 34 12.79 13.62 7.40
C VAL A 34 12.90 14.60 6.25
N GLY A 35 11.81 14.79 5.49
CA GLY A 35 11.73 15.78 4.43
C GLY A 35 10.70 15.44 3.36
N TYR A 36 10.41 16.41 2.51
CA TYR A 36 9.44 16.29 1.43
C TYR A 36 10.09 16.48 0.05
N ASP A 37 9.66 15.67 -0.91
CA ASP A 37 10.00 15.90 -2.31
C ASP A 37 9.21 17.09 -2.87
N ALA A 38 9.90 18.09 -3.42
CA ALA A 38 9.29 19.33 -3.91
C ALA A 38 8.22 19.12 -5.01
N ALA A 39 8.35 18.04 -5.79
CA ALA A 39 7.44 17.68 -6.87
C ALA A 39 6.17 16.94 -6.39
N LYS A 40 6.10 16.57 -5.11
CA LYS A 40 5.02 15.74 -4.56
C LYS A 40 4.09 16.58 -3.67
N PRO A 41 2.82 16.17 -3.47
CA PRO A 41 1.92 16.84 -2.54
C PRO A 41 2.52 16.88 -1.14
N ILE A 42 2.37 18.02 -0.45
CA ILE A 42 2.90 18.22 0.91
C ILE A 42 1.76 18.69 1.79
N SER A 43 1.52 17.95 2.88
CA SER A 43 0.51 18.31 3.87
C SER A 43 1.12 18.32 5.27
N ILE A 44 0.70 19.29 6.07
CA ILE A 44 1.03 19.40 7.49
C ILE A 44 -0.27 19.31 8.28
N ILE A 45 -0.30 18.46 9.31
CA ILE A 45 -1.50 18.25 10.13
C ILE A 45 -1.34 19.03 11.43
N LEU A 46 -2.42 19.65 11.87
CA LEU A 46 -2.47 20.35 13.15
C LEU A 46 -3.54 19.72 14.02
N LYS A 47 -3.27 19.56 15.32
CA LYS A 47 -4.30 19.29 16.34
C LYS A 47 -4.52 20.56 17.16
N SER A 48 -5.78 20.92 17.37
CA SER A 48 -6.17 21.94 18.35
C SER A 48 -7.50 21.59 19.03
N ASP A 49 -7.60 21.98 20.30
CA ASP A 49 -8.84 21.94 21.09
C ASP A 49 -9.81 23.09 20.73
N ASN A 50 -9.30 24.18 20.15
CA ASN A 50 -10.11 25.27 19.62
C ASN A 50 -10.46 25.02 18.15
N SER A 51 -11.52 25.69 17.68
CA SER A 51 -11.82 25.70 16.24
C SER A 51 -10.80 26.53 15.49
N LEU A 52 -10.17 25.90 14.48
CA LEU A 52 -9.29 26.54 13.50
C LEU A 52 -9.87 26.42 12.08
N ASP A 53 -11.18 26.23 11.94
CA ASP A 53 -11.86 26.00 10.66
C ASP A 53 -11.61 27.16 9.70
N GLY A 54 -10.91 26.89 8.59
CA GLY A 54 -10.59 27.91 7.58
C GLY A 54 -9.60 29.00 8.05
N ALA A 55 -8.95 28.81 9.20
CA ALA A 55 -7.93 29.73 9.70
C ALA A 55 -6.76 29.84 8.69
N GLU A 56 -6.15 31.01 8.60
CA GLU A 56 -4.97 31.21 7.76
C GLU A 56 -3.76 30.51 8.36
N TYR A 57 -3.05 29.75 7.53
CA TYR A 57 -1.69 29.32 7.82
C TYR A 57 -0.70 30.11 6.95
N LYS A 58 0.52 30.26 7.45
CA LYS A 58 1.65 30.86 6.73
C LYS A 58 2.80 29.85 6.66
N LEU A 59 3.28 29.58 5.46
CA LEU A 59 4.55 28.89 5.27
C LEU A 59 5.67 29.92 5.43
N MET A 60 6.57 29.68 6.39
CA MET A 60 7.61 30.62 6.78
C MET A 60 8.98 30.10 6.34
N SER A 61 9.83 30.98 5.80
CA SER A 61 11.24 30.70 5.53
C SER A 61 12.10 31.92 5.91
N GLY A 62 13.17 31.70 6.67
CA GLY A 62 14.04 32.79 7.16
C GLY A 62 13.29 33.87 7.95
N GLY A 63 12.22 33.50 8.66
CA GLY A 63 11.37 34.44 9.43
C GLY A 63 10.32 35.20 8.61
N ASN A 64 10.27 35.02 7.29
CA ASN A 64 9.31 35.67 6.40
C ASN A 64 8.23 34.70 5.91
N ALA A 65 6.99 35.16 5.81
CA ALA A 65 5.93 34.39 5.16
C ALA A 65 6.17 34.35 3.65
N VAL A 66 6.40 33.16 3.11
CA VAL A 66 6.66 32.95 1.67
C VAL A 66 5.42 32.47 0.91
N LYS A 67 4.49 31.80 1.59
CA LYS A 67 3.16 31.43 1.08
C LYS A 67 2.15 31.49 2.21
N THR A 68 0.87 31.65 1.87
CA THR A 68 -0.24 31.51 2.82
C THR A 68 -1.31 30.60 2.23
N GLY A 69 -2.13 30.03 3.10
CA GLY A 69 -3.27 29.22 2.70
C GLY A 69 -4.27 29.11 3.84
N LYS A 70 -5.27 28.25 3.68
CA LYS A 70 -6.30 28.02 4.70
C LYS A 70 -6.28 26.59 5.17
N LEU A 71 -6.47 26.42 6.48
CA LEU A 71 -6.71 25.11 7.07
C LEU A 71 -8.04 24.53 6.57
N SER A 72 -8.09 23.20 6.45
CA SER A 72 -9.33 22.47 6.25
C SER A 72 -10.34 22.69 7.39
N SER A 73 -11.55 22.18 7.23
CA SER A 73 -12.41 21.94 8.39
C SER A 73 -11.78 20.89 9.30
N GLY A 74 -11.96 21.06 10.60
CA GLY A 74 -11.44 20.19 11.63
C GLY A 74 -12.23 18.90 11.75
N THR A 75 -11.52 17.77 11.85
CA THR A 75 -12.07 16.41 11.88
C THR A 75 -11.52 15.60 13.05
N ASN A 76 -12.21 14.54 13.45
CA ASN A 76 -11.73 13.58 14.44
C ASN A 76 -11.98 12.16 13.89
N PRO A 77 -11.09 11.65 13.01
CA PRO A 77 -11.29 10.38 12.34
C PRO A 77 -11.43 9.26 13.38
N ASP A 78 -12.47 8.43 13.23
CA ASP A 78 -12.72 7.25 14.09
C ASP A 78 -12.58 7.51 15.61
N ASN A 79 -12.93 8.72 16.04
CA ASN A 79 -12.82 9.18 17.43
C ASN A 79 -11.42 8.99 18.05
N TRP A 80 -10.36 9.21 17.28
CA TRP A 80 -8.97 9.11 17.75
C TRP A 80 -8.63 10.07 18.89
N LEU A 81 -9.32 11.21 18.96
CA LEU A 81 -9.11 12.21 20.00
C LEU A 81 -10.23 12.21 21.04
N ASN A 82 -9.84 12.34 22.31
CA ASN A 82 -10.78 12.64 23.41
C ASN A 82 -11.24 14.11 23.37
N ASN A 83 -10.38 15.02 22.88
CA ASN A 83 -10.61 16.45 22.76
C ASN A 83 -9.94 17.03 21.51
N GLY A 84 -10.56 18.07 20.95
CA GLY A 84 -10.07 18.78 19.80
C GLY A 84 -10.30 18.09 18.46
N LYS A 85 -9.65 18.63 17.43
CA LYS A 85 -9.79 18.22 16.04
C LYS A 85 -8.45 18.32 15.32
N PHE A 86 -8.31 17.53 14.25
CA PHE A 86 -7.23 17.63 13.28
C PHE A 86 -7.62 18.51 12.11
N TYR A 87 -6.68 19.32 11.64
CA TYR A 87 -6.80 20.22 10.51
C TYR A 87 -5.66 19.97 9.53
N VAL A 88 -5.93 20.12 8.24
CA VAL A 88 -4.93 19.90 7.18
C VAL A 88 -4.51 21.25 6.59
N ALA A 89 -3.21 21.51 6.57
CA ALA A 89 -2.58 22.54 5.76
C ALA A 89 -1.94 21.88 4.53
N GLU A 90 -2.65 21.89 3.40
CA GLU A 90 -2.12 21.43 2.11
C GLU A 90 -1.28 22.56 1.50
N LEU A 91 0.00 22.28 1.19
CA LEU A 91 0.86 23.22 0.49
C LEU A 91 0.69 23.04 -1.02
N GLU A 92 0.58 24.16 -1.73
CA GLU A 92 0.57 24.13 -3.20
C GLU A 92 1.87 23.51 -3.75
N LYS A 93 1.74 22.69 -4.79
CA LYS A 93 2.88 22.12 -5.53
C LYS A 93 3.89 23.19 -5.96
N GLY A 94 5.16 22.79 -6.06
CA GLY A 94 6.24 23.67 -6.50
C GLY A 94 6.71 24.63 -5.41
N VAL A 95 6.63 24.24 -4.14
CA VAL A 95 7.40 24.92 -3.08
C VAL A 95 8.89 24.67 -3.36
N SER A 96 9.67 25.74 -3.46
CA SER A 96 11.10 25.66 -3.74
C SER A 96 11.84 24.87 -2.66
N ALA A 97 12.97 24.26 -3.02
CA ALA A 97 13.83 23.61 -2.04
C ALA A 97 14.27 24.59 -0.94
N GLY A 98 14.26 24.14 0.32
CA GLY A 98 14.59 24.96 1.47
C GLY A 98 14.13 24.38 2.80
N SER A 99 14.39 25.14 3.86
CA SER A 99 13.90 24.89 5.23
C SER A 99 12.70 25.78 5.53
N TYR A 100 11.67 25.19 6.12
CA TYR A 100 10.39 25.84 6.36
C TYR A 100 9.82 25.53 7.74
N THR A 101 9.00 26.44 8.26
CA THR A 101 8.08 26.18 9.37
C THR A 101 6.66 26.57 8.94
N LEU A 102 5.64 25.92 9.51
CA LEU A 102 4.25 26.31 9.34
C LEU A 102 3.81 27.14 10.53
N GLN A 103 3.25 28.32 10.30
CA GLN A 103 2.71 29.20 11.33
C GLN A 103 1.20 29.30 11.23
N VAL A 104 0.50 29.22 12.36
CA VAL A 104 -0.93 29.56 12.49
C VAL A 104 -1.13 30.51 13.66
N SER A 105 -2.23 31.28 13.64
CA SER A 105 -2.63 32.08 14.79
C SER A 105 -3.76 31.38 15.55
N GLU A 106 -3.55 31.18 16.85
CA GLU A 106 -4.59 30.70 17.77
C GLU A 106 -4.69 31.69 18.94
N ASN A 107 -5.90 32.17 19.22
CA ASN A 107 -6.15 33.16 20.28
C ASN A 107 -5.24 34.41 20.20
N GLY A 108 -4.93 34.85 18.98
CA GLY A 108 -4.07 36.01 18.72
C GLY A 108 -2.56 35.75 18.91
N GLN A 109 -2.15 34.51 19.20
CA GLN A 109 -0.75 34.13 19.33
C GLN A 109 -0.29 33.31 18.13
N ALA A 110 0.93 33.57 17.65
CA ALA A 110 1.55 32.76 16.61
C ALA A 110 2.05 31.44 17.20
N LYS A 111 1.65 30.32 16.61
CA LYS A 111 2.13 28.98 16.89
C LYS A 111 2.86 28.47 15.65
N ASN A 112 4.04 27.88 15.83
CA ASN A 112 4.87 27.41 14.73
C ASN A 112 5.12 25.90 14.87
N SER A 113 5.17 25.19 13.75
CA SER A 113 5.76 23.85 13.70
C SER A 113 7.26 23.91 13.97
N GLY A 114 7.88 22.76 14.23
CA GLY A 114 9.32 22.64 14.02
C GLY A 114 9.70 22.76 12.55
N GLU A 115 11.00 22.90 12.28
CA GLU A 115 11.51 23.03 10.91
C GLU A 115 11.36 21.71 10.15
N PHE A 116 10.93 21.79 8.89
CA PHE A 116 10.94 20.69 7.93
C PHE A 116 11.61 21.11 6.62
N LYS A 117 12.14 20.12 5.91
CA LYS A 117 12.91 20.33 4.67
C LYS A 117 12.13 19.94 3.44
N ILE A 118 12.28 20.70 2.38
CA ILE A 118 11.81 20.40 1.04
C ILE A 118 13.03 20.37 0.12
N SER A 119 13.17 19.33 -0.69
CA SER A 119 14.19 19.24 -1.76
C SER A 119 13.68 18.38 -2.91
N ASP A 120 14.41 18.32 -4.03
CA ASP A 120 13.93 17.59 -5.21
C ASP A 120 13.79 16.07 -4.98
N ASN A 121 14.63 15.49 -4.11
CA ASN A 121 14.68 14.04 -3.83
C ASN A 121 14.87 13.75 -2.33
N ALA A 122 14.23 14.53 -1.46
CA ALA A 122 14.45 14.53 -0.02
C ALA A 122 14.43 13.13 0.61
N LEU A 123 13.44 12.29 0.23
CA LEU A 123 13.31 10.96 0.84
C LEU A 123 14.45 10.04 0.41
N SER A 124 14.73 9.95 -0.89
CA SER A 124 15.87 9.18 -1.41
C SER A 124 17.17 9.58 -0.72
N ASP A 125 17.48 10.88 -0.72
CA ASP A 125 18.76 11.40 -0.23
C ASP A 125 18.93 11.15 1.28
N ALA A 126 17.84 11.19 2.03
CA ALA A 126 17.88 11.03 3.48
C ALA A 126 17.78 9.58 3.97
N THR A 127 17.21 8.66 3.18
CA THR A 127 16.80 7.33 3.67
C THR A 127 17.32 6.14 2.86
N LEU A 128 17.60 6.28 1.56
CA LEU A 128 17.90 5.12 0.70
C LEU A 128 19.17 4.37 1.16
N ALA A 129 20.24 5.09 1.51
CA ALA A 129 21.46 4.47 2.02
C ALA A 129 21.24 3.81 3.39
N LEU A 130 20.36 4.36 4.23
CA LEU A 130 20.11 3.83 5.58
C LEU A 130 19.34 2.52 5.54
N VAL A 131 18.26 2.46 4.74
CA VAL A 131 17.50 1.22 4.59
C VAL A 131 18.34 0.12 3.93
N LEU A 132 19.24 0.47 2.99
CA LEU A 132 20.18 -0.49 2.41
C LEU A 132 21.20 -0.98 3.47
N ASN A 133 21.77 -0.07 4.25
CA ASN A 133 22.67 -0.42 5.34
C ASN A 133 22.01 -1.26 6.43
N TYR A 134 20.71 -1.08 6.67
CA TYR A 134 19.93 -1.94 7.57
C TYR A 134 20.05 -3.41 7.14
N PHE A 135 19.73 -3.75 5.89
CA PHE A 135 19.87 -5.14 5.41
C PHE A 135 21.28 -5.68 5.56
N TYR A 136 22.29 -4.89 5.20
CA TYR A 136 23.69 -5.32 5.33
C TYR A 136 24.08 -5.61 6.79
N LYS A 137 23.59 -4.80 7.74
CA LYS A 137 23.87 -4.96 9.17
C LYS A 137 23.04 -6.08 9.82
N ASP A 138 21.87 -6.38 9.28
CA ASP A 138 20.93 -7.37 9.79
C ASP A 138 21.19 -8.79 9.26
N ARG A 139 22.23 -8.96 8.43
CA ARG A 139 22.64 -10.27 7.90
C ARG A 139 22.91 -11.24 9.04
N ALA A 140 22.39 -12.45 8.93
CA ALA A 140 22.59 -13.56 9.85
C ALA A 140 24.01 -14.14 9.75
N THR A 141 24.99 -13.35 10.19
CA THR A 141 26.45 -13.59 10.07
C THR A 141 27.13 -13.73 11.44
N ASN A 142 26.35 -13.73 12.53
CA ASN A 142 26.89 -14.04 13.85
C ASN A 142 27.49 -15.46 13.82
N PRO A 143 28.78 -15.64 14.16
CA PRO A 143 29.44 -16.95 14.07
C PRO A 143 28.73 -18.08 14.83
N ASP A 144 28.09 -17.77 15.96
CA ASP A 144 27.36 -18.77 16.75
C ASP A 144 26.06 -19.20 16.03
N ILE A 145 25.34 -18.26 15.41
CA ILE A 145 24.14 -18.57 14.63
C ILE A 145 24.52 -19.30 13.33
N VAL A 146 25.55 -18.84 12.62
CA VAL A 146 26.04 -19.51 11.41
C VAL A 146 26.38 -20.97 11.70
N LYS A 147 27.13 -21.24 12.77
CA LYS A 147 27.49 -22.61 13.17
C LYS A 147 26.28 -23.48 13.49
N LEU A 148 25.21 -22.92 14.05
CA LEU A 148 23.96 -23.65 14.29
C LEU A 148 23.23 -23.92 12.96
N ASP A 149 23.16 -22.92 12.09
CA ASP A 149 22.45 -22.98 10.82
C ASP A 149 23.13 -23.89 9.78
N GLU A 150 24.46 -24.10 9.88
CA GLU A 150 25.21 -25.06 9.04
C GLU A 150 24.80 -26.53 9.27
N LYS A 151 24.16 -26.84 10.41
CA LYS A 151 23.73 -28.21 10.78
C LYS A 151 22.37 -28.18 11.47
N LEU A 152 21.43 -27.42 10.93
CA LEU A 152 20.15 -27.17 11.59
C LEU A 152 19.27 -28.42 11.55
N PRO A 153 18.77 -28.93 12.70
CA PRO A 153 17.86 -30.07 12.71
C PRO A 153 16.54 -29.75 12.01
N VAL A 154 16.05 -30.71 11.23
CA VAL A 154 14.70 -30.68 10.68
C VAL A 154 13.75 -31.33 11.69
N TYR A 155 12.70 -30.61 12.06
CA TYR A 155 11.81 -31.01 13.15
C TYR A 155 11.22 -32.39 12.92
N ASN A 156 11.37 -33.28 13.92
CA ASN A 156 10.89 -34.66 13.92
C ASN A 156 11.34 -35.55 12.75
N SER A 157 12.40 -35.22 12.01
CA SER A 157 12.90 -36.07 10.90
C SER A 157 14.17 -36.87 11.23
N GLY A 158 14.97 -36.41 12.21
CA GLY A 158 16.30 -36.95 12.48
C GLY A 158 17.38 -36.50 11.49
N GLU A 159 17.03 -35.63 10.53
CA GLU A 159 17.94 -35.05 9.55
C GLU A 159 18.43 -33.67 9.97
N THR A 160 19.53 -33.21 9.37
CA THR A 160 20.00 -31.83 9.46
C THR A 160 20.18 -31.23 8.07
N ARG A 161 20.13 -29.90 7.97
CA ARG A 161 20.40 -29.14 6.75
C ARG A 161 21.34 -27.97 7.02
N ASP A 162 22.14 -27.61 6.03
CA ASP A 162 22.86 -26.34 6.02
C ASP A 162 21.95 -25.26 5.43
N VAL A 163 21.57 -24.29 6.26
CA VAL A 163 20.70 -23.16 5.90
C VAL A 163 21.29 -21.81 6.34
N HIS A 164 22.61 -21.68 6.41
CA HIS A 164 23.25 -20.42 6.81
C HIS A 164 23.00 -19.26 5.82
N GLY A 165 23.19 -18.02 6.29
CA GLY A 165 22.88 -16.80 5.53
C GLY A 165 21.46 -16.29 5.77
N GLY A 166 21.00 -15.35 4.93
CA GLY A 166 19.75 -14.63 5.11
C GLY A 166 19.87 -13.53 6.17
N TRP A 167 18.73 -12.94 6.56
CA TRP A 167 18.64 -11.89 7.57
C TRP A 167 17.88 -12.40 8.79
N TYR A 168 18.16 -11.81 9.94
CA TYR A 168 17.27 -11.97 11.10
C TYR A 168 15.91 -11.35 10.77
N ASP A 169 14.86 -11.88 11.38
CA ASP A 169 13.52 -11.47 11.01
C ASP A 169 13.10 -10.17 11.68
N ALA A 170 13.46 -10.03 12.95
CA ALA A 170 13.02 -8.91 13.77
C ALA A 170 14.10 -8.47 14.76
N SER A 171 13.96 -7.27 15.29
CA SER A 171 14.91 -6.73 16.28
C SER A 171 15.03 -7.58 17.56
N GLY A 172 13.99 -8.36 17.89
CA GLY A 172 14.02 -9.31 19.01
C GLY A 172 13.98 -10.79 18.59
N ASP A 173 14.10 -11.12 17.30
CA ASP A 173 14.03 -12.50 16.80
C ASP A 173 15.13 -12.80 15.77
N VAL A 174 16.05 -13.69 16.14
CA VAL A 174 17.14 -14.17 15.26
C VAL A 174 16.72 -15.36 14.38
N SER A 175 15.46 -15.78 14.47
CA SER A 175 14.85 -16.72 13.53
C SER A 175 14.80 -16.15 12.11
N LYS A 176 14.62 -17.03 11.14
CA LYS A 176 14.63 -16.68 9.70
C LYS A 176 13.44 -17.33 9.02
N TYR A 177 12.73 -16.58 8.19
CA TYR A 177 11.43 -16.99 7.69
C TYR A 177 11.31 -16.78 6.19
N LEU A 178 10.70 -17.75 5.52
CA LEU A 178 10.01 -17.53 4.26
C LEU A 178 8.62 -16.94 4.54
N SER A 179 7.90 -17.49 5.52
CA SER A 179 6.63 -17.01 6.06
C SER A 179 6.37 -17.58 7.46
N HIS A 180 5.27 -17.17 8.10
CA HIS A 180 4.69 -17.79 9.29
C HIS A 180 3.16 -17.53 9.32
N LEU A 181 2.48 -17.93 10.41
CA LEU A 181 0.99 -17.84 10.57
C LEU A 181 0.20 -18.71 9.57
N SER A 182 0.80 -19.74 8.99
CA SER A 182 0.16 -20.61 7.98
C SER A 182 -1.13 -21.26 8.47
N TYR A 183 -1.19 -21.65 9.74
CA TYR A 183 -2.41 -22.18 10.37
C TYR A 183 -3.61 -21.21 10.36
N ALA A 184 -3.36 -19.90 10.20
CA ALA A 184 -4.39 -18.87 10.05
C ALA A 184 -4.82 -18.66 8.58
N ASN A 185 -4.14 -19.32 7.63
CA ASN A 185 -4.36 -19.41 6.18
C ASN A 185 -4.28 -18.10 5.40
N TYR A 186 -4.91 -17.04 5.87
CA TYR A 186 -5.07 -15.77 5.17
C TYR A 186 -4.16 -14.65 5.70
N LEU A 187 -3.17 -15.01 6.53
CA LEU A 187 -2.30 -14.06 7.23
C LEU A 187 -0.82 -14.22 6.89
N ASN A 188 -0.46 -15.14 5.98
CA ASN A 188 0.92 -15.46 5.63
C ASN A 188 1.68 -14.25 5.05
N PRO A 189 2.60 -13.63 5.80
CA PRO A 189 3.43 -12.59 5.25
C PRO A 189 4.58 -13.18 4.42
N GLN A 190 4.99 -12.47 3.38
CA GLN A 190 6.16 -12.80 2.59
C GLN A 190 7.40 -12.13 3.21
N GLN A 191 8.37 -12.92 3.69
CA GLN A 191 9.48 -12.42 4.51
C GLN A 191 10.80 -12.34 3.73
N ILE A 192 11.81 -13.17 4.03
CA ILE A 192 13.11 -13.12 3.33
C ILE A 192 12.98 -13.19 1.78
N PRO A 193 12.11 -14.04 1.20
CA PRO A 193 11.87 -14.03 -0.24
C PRO A 193 11.46 -12.67 -0.80
N LEU A 194 10.59 -11.94 -0.10
CA LEU A 194 10.17 -10.62 -0.51
C LEU A 194 11.35 -9.65 -0.52
N THR A 195 12.22 -9.72 0.49
CA THR A 195 13.45 -8.90 0.57
C THR A 195 14.37 -9.14 -0.62
N VAL A 196 14.59 -10.39 -1.00
CA VAL A 196 15.42 -10.74 -2.17
C VAL A 196 14.83 -10.16 -3.45
N TRP A 197 13.53 -10.37 -3.68
CA TRP A 197 12.86 -9.84 -4.88
C TRP A 197 12.88 -8.31 -4.92
N ALA A 198 12.65 -7.65 -3.78
CA ALA A 198 12.66 -6.19 -3.66
C ALA A 198 14.04 -5.57 -3.91
N LEU A 199 15.10 -6.18 -3.38
CA LEU A 199 16.47 -5.75 -3.64
C LEU A 199 16.83 -5.92 -5.12
N ALA A 200 16.47 -7.06 -5.73
CA ALA A 200 16.68 -7.29 -7.16
C ALA A 200 15.89 -6.29 -8.02
N PHE A 201 14.63 -6.04 -7.69
CA PHE A 201 13.80 -5.02 -8.34
C PHE A 201 14.46 -3.63 -8.23
N THR A 202 14.89 -3.25 -7.03
CA THR A 202 15.52 -1.94 -6.78
C THR A 202 16.82 -1.78 -7.57
N ALA A 203 17.68 -2.80 -7.58
CA ALA A 203 18.94 -2.79 -8.32
C ALA A 203 18.71 -2.56 -9.83
N GLU A 204 17.63 -3.11 -10.38
CA GLU A 204 17.29 -2.95 -11.80
C GLU A 204 16.62 -1.60 -12.11
N ARG A 205 15.76 -1.11 -11.21
CA ARG A 205 14.87 0.03 -11.46
C ARG A 205 15.47 1.39 -11.17
N ILE A 206 16.40 1.50 -10.23
CA ILE A 206 17.03 2.78 -9.86
C ILE A 206 18.58 2.76 -9.85
N PRO A 207 19.24 2.18 -10.87
CA PRO A 207 20.70 1.99 -10.86
C PRO A 207 21.52 3.28 -10.81
N GLU A 208 21.09 4.37 -11.45
CA GLU A 208 21.84 5.63 -11.44
C GLU A 208 21.84 6.28 -10.06
N ARG A 209 20.69 6.24 -9.38
CA ARG A 209 20.54 6.72 -8.00
C ARG A 209 21.36 5.89 -7.03
N LEU A 210 21.33 4.56 -7.16
CA LEU A 210 22.18 3.67 -6.35
C LEU A 210 23.67 3.98 -6.56
N GLY A 211 24.08 4.33 -7.77
CA GLY A 211 25.46 4.75 -8.07
C GLY A 211 25.90 6.08 -7.45
N LYS A 212 24.95 6.91 -6.97
CA LYS A 212 25.20 8.24 -6.39
C LYS A 212 25.23 8.24 -4.86
N ILE A 213 24.74 7.19 -4.20
CA ILE A 213 24.71 7.09 -2.74
C ILE A 213 25.92 6.33 -2.20
N SER A 214 26.35 6.68 -0.98
CA SER A 214 27.36 5.91 -0.24
C SER A 214 26.65 4.96 0.73
N THR A 215 26.78 3.67 0.49
CA THR A 215 26.14 2.59 1.26
C THR A 215 27.10 1.41 1.40
N GLN A 216 26.98 0.66 2.49
CA GLN A 216 27.68 -0.60 2.73
C GLN A 216 27.07 -1.73 1.88
N ALA A 217 25.76 -1.69 1.67
CA ALA A 217 25.05 -2.67 0.86
C ALA A 217 25.08 -2.25 -0.61
N LYS A 218 25.85 -2.98 -1.43
CA LYS A 218 25.65 -2.98 -2.87
C LYS A 218 24.37 -3.75 -3.15
N THR A 219 23.35 -3.09 -3.66
CA THR A 219 21.97 -3.63 -3.71
C THR A 219 21.86 -4.98 -4.43
N ALA A 220 22.57 -5.17 -5.56
CA ALA A 220 22.58 -6.45 -6.25
C ALA A 220 23.33 -7.55 -5.47
N ASP A 221 24.42 -7.20 -4.78
CA ASP A 221 25.17 -8.12 -3.90
C ASP A 221 24.33 -8.53 -2.68
N GLU A 222 23.54 -7.60 -2.14
CA GLU A 222 22.59 -7.86 -1.05
C GLU A 222 21.44 -8.78 -1.49
N ALA A 223 20.93 -8.58 -2.73
CA ALA A 223 19.92 -9.47 -3.30
C ALA A 223 20.44 -10.91 -3.43
N VAL A 224 21.66 -11.10 -3.97
CA VAL A 224 22.22 -12.45 -4.14
C VAL A 224 22.60 -13.10 -2.81
N PHE A 225 22.98 -12.33 -1.78
CA PHE A 225 23.21 -12.87 -0.43
C PHE A 225 21.96 -13.56 0.13
N GLY A 226 20.77 -12.97 -0.08
CA GLY A 226 19.52 -13.63 0.27
C GLY A 226 19.13 -14.75 -0.71
N ALA A 227 19.43 -14.63 -2.00
CA ALA A 227 19.20 -15.69 -2.97
C ALA A 227 19.99 -16.97 -2.62
N ASP A 228 21.23 -16.83 -2.14
CA ASP A 228 22.03 -17.94 -1.64
C ASP A 228 21.34 -18.68 -0.49
N PHE A 229 20.76 -17.93 0.45
CA PHE A 229 19.95 -18.50 1.52
C PHE A 229 18.71 -19.24 0.98
N LEU A 230 17.99 -18.68 0.00
CA LEU A 230 16.84 -19.34 -0.60
C LEU A 230 17.22 -20.67 -1.27
N VAL A 231 18.38 -20.74 -1.95
CA VAL A 231 18.89 -22.01 -2.51
C VAL A 231 19.16 -23.04 -1.40
N ARG A 232 19.71 -22.63 -0.25
CA ARG A 232 19.92 -23.53 0.89
C ARG A 232 18.62 -23.99 1.55
N MET A 233 17.59 -23.15 1.51
CA MET A 233 16.25 -23.49 2.04
C MET A 233 15.46 -24.42 1.11
N LEU A 234 15.92 -24.68 -0.11
CA LEU A 234 15.28 -25.60 -1.06
C LEU A 234 15.68 -27.05 -0.75
N ASP A 235 14.71 -27.89 -0.40
CA ASP A 235 14.94 -29.32 -0.21
C ASP A 235 15.16 -30.05 -1.55
N ASP A 236 15.84 -31.20 -1.49
CA ASP A 236 16.08 -32.04 -2.66
C ASP A 236 14.79 -32.51 -3.35
N LYS A 237 13.67 -32.59 -2.63
CA LYS A 237 12.37 -32.89 -3.23
C LYS A 237 11.78 -31.73 -4.04
N GLY A 238 12.16 -30.48 -3.74
CA GLY A 238 11.72 -29.29 -4.48
C GLY A 238 10.80 -28.33 -3.71
N PHE A 239 10.45 -28.59 -2.45
CA PHE A 239 9.80 -27.58 -1.60
C PHE A 239 10.85 -26.74 -0.86
N PHE A 240 10.46 -25.54 -0.40
CA PHE A 240 11.28 -24.79 0.54
C PHE A 240 10.87 -25.05 1.99
N TYR A 241 11.84 -25.12 2.90
CA TYR A 241 11.56 -25.06 4.33
C TYR A 241 10.95 -23.69 4.69
N MET A 242 9.96 -23.66 5.57
CA MET A 242 9.25 -22.41 5.89
C MET A 242 10.01 -21.53 6.89
N THR A 243 10.54 -22.10 7.97
CA THR A 243 11.20 -21.32 9.04
C THR A 243 12.42 -22.03 9.59
N ALA A 244 13.44 -21.25 9.98
CA ALA A 244 14.48 -21.64 10.92
C ALA A 244 14.20 -20.94 12.24
N PHE A 245 13.51 -21.64 13.15
CA PHE A 245 12.85 -21.03 14.31
C PHE A 245 13.42 -21.54 15.64
N ASP A 246 13.66 -20.61 16.58
CA ASP A 246 14.26 -20.87 17.88
C ASP A 246 13.37 -20.62 19.11
N ASN A 247 12.05 -20.45 18.91
CA ASN A 247 11.12 -20.04 19.97
C ASN A 247 11.48 -18.67 20.57
N TRP A 248 11.78 -17.71 19.69
CA TRP A 248 12.08 -16.31 20.03
C TRP A 248 13.24 -16.17 21.03
N GLY A 249 14.26 -17.02 20.90
CA GLY A 249 15.42 -17.03 21.78
C GLY A 249 15.19 -17.58 23.19
N SER A 250 14.06 -18.27 23.43
CA SER A 250 13.76 -18.92 24.72
C SER A 250 14.94 -19.78 25.21
N PRO A 251 15.32 -19.73 26.51
CA PRO A 251 16.39 -20.57 27.05
C PRO A 251 16.15 -22.07 26.92
N LEU A 252 14.89 -22.49 26.75
CA LEU A 252 14.49 -23.88 26.50
C LEU A 252 14.24 -24.18 25.01
N GLY A 253 14.24 -23.13 24.19
CA GLY A 253 14.07 -23.21 22.74
C GLY A 253 15.24 -23.94 22.09
N LYS A 254 14.93 -24.63 20.99
CA LYS A 254 15.93 -25.22 20.10
C LYS A 254 15.72 -24.60 18.74
N ARG A 255 16.79 -24.24 18.04
CA ARG A 255 16.66 -23.76 16.67
C ARG A 255 16.49 -24.95 15.73
N GLU A 256 15.41 -24.98 14.95
CA GLU A 256 15.05 -26.10 14.07
C GLU A 256 14.32 -25.60 12.82
N LEU A 257 14.38 -26.39 11.74
CA LEU A 257 13.52 -26.20 10.58
C LEU A 257 12.13 -26.75 10.88
N CYS A 258 11.12 -25.89 10.96
CA CYS A 258 9.75 -26.26 11.33
C CYS A 258 8.69 -25.32 10.73
N ALA A 259 7.43 -25.66 10.94
CA ALA A 259 6.34 -24.69 11.06
C ALA A 259 6.03 -24.46 12.55
N PHE A 260 5.21 -23.46 12.87
CA PHE A 260 4.70 -23.30 14.24
C PHE A 260 3.31 -22.66 14.28
N THR A 261 2.62 -22.84 15.40
CA THR A 261 1.29 -22.28 15.66
C THR A 261 1.23 -21.55 17.01
N GLY A 262 0.26 -20.66 17.16
CA GLY A 262 -0.02 -19.94 18.39
C GLY A 262 1.06 -18.93 18.80
N SER A 263 0.79 -18.20 19.89
CA SER A 263 1.75 -17.26 20.50
C SER A 263 2.80 -17.96 21.38
N ASP A 264 2.62 -19.26 21.64
CA ASP A 264 3.52 -20.13 22.39
C ASP A 264 4.53 -20.86 21.49
N GLY A 265 4.34 -20.81 20.16
CA GLY A 265 5.35 -21.25 19.21
C GLY A 265 5.43 -22.77 19.11
N VAL A 266 4.27 -23.45 19.15
CA VAL A 266 4.21 -24.91 19.09
C VAL A 266 4.63 -25.36 17.70
N LYS A 267 5.80 -26.01 17.62
CA LYS A 267 6.39 -26.47 16.38
C LYS A 267 5.64 -27.66 15.78
N SER A 268 5.62 -27.74 14.45
CA SER A 268 5.13 -28.90 13.71
C SER A 268 6.06 -29.29 12.55
N ALA A 269 5.77 -30.45 11.97
CA ALA A 269 6.50 -31.00 10.83
C ALA A 269 5.97 -30.49 9.48
N ASP A 270 5.02 -29.54 9.48
CA ASP A 270 4.39 -28.96 8.28
C ASP A 270 5.27 -27.85 7.69
N TYR A 271 6.57 -28.10 7.62
CA TYR A 271 7.58 -27.11 7.25
C TYR A 271 7.73 -26.93 5.74
N GLN A 272 6.97 -27.65 4.92
CA GLN A 272 6.98 -27.48 3.46
C GLN A 272 6.15 -26.26 3.09
N SER A 273 6.75 -25.28 2.42
CA SER A 273 6.05 -24.05 2.07
C SER A 273 5.15 -24.24 0.84
N ALA A 274 3.85 -23.97 0.96
CA ALA A 274 2.96 -23.71 -0.17
C ALA A 274 3.33 -22.40 -0.91
N PHE A 275 2.65 -22.09 -2.03
CA PHE A 275 2.84 -20.81 -2.71
C PHE A 275 2.67 -19.62 -1.76
N ARG A 276 1.60 -19.61 -0.94
CA ARG A 276 1.36 -18.54 0.03
C ARG A 276 2.35 -18.45 1.19
N GLU A 277 3.06 -19.53 1.50
CA GLU A 277 3.90 -19.65 2.70
C GLU A 277 5.35 -19.23 2.42
N GLY A 278 5.52 -18.30 1.48
CA GLY A 278 6.82 -17.83 0.99
C GLY A 278 7.39 -18.66 -0.16
N GLY A 279 6.80 -19.80 -0.52
CA GLY A 279 7.26 -20.64 -1.63
C GLY A 279 7.16 -19.95 -2.99
N GLY A 280 6.02 -19.31 -3.29
CA GLY A 280 5.84 -18.57 -4.54
C GLY A 280 6.75 -17.35 -4.61
N MET A 281 6.86 -16.62 -3.51
CA MET A 281 7.76 -15.47 -3.43
C MET A 281 9.24 -15.88 -3.57
N ALA A 282 9.65 -17.04 -3.05
CA ALA A 282 11.02 -17.56 -3.17
C ALA A 282 11.36 -17.90 -4.62
N ILE A 283 10.42 -18.52 -5.35
CA ILE A 283 10.57 -18.79 -6.79
C ILE A 283 10.73 -17.48 -7.56
N ALA A 284 9.85 -16.50 -7.31
CA ALA A 284 9.91 -15.19 -7.95
C ALA A 284 11.25 -14.49 -7.70
N ALA A 285 11.70 -14.52 -6.44
CA ALA A 285 12.96 -13.91 -6.00
C ALA A 285 14.18 -14.55 -6.68
N LEU A 286 14.27 -15.88 -6.71
CA LEU A 286 15.36 -16.62 -7.35
C LEU A 286 15.40 -16.40 -8.86
N ALA A 287 14.24 -16.48 -9.53
CA ALA A 287 14.14 -16.22 -10.97
C ALA A 287 14.58 -14.79 -11.31
N ARG A 288 14.17 -13.79 -10.52
CA ARG A 288 14.62 -12.40 -10.71
C ARG A 288 16.11 -12.23 -10.42
N ALA A 289 16.61 -12.78 -9.30
CA ALA A 289 18.02 -12.71 -8.94
C ALA A 289 18.96 -13.32 -9.99
N SER A 290 18.53 -14.38 -10.70
CA SER A 290 19.31 -14.97 -11.79
C SER A 290 19.66 -13.97 -12.90
N LYS A 291 18.86 -12.90 -13.07
CA LYS A 291 19.04 -11.90 -14.13
C LYS A 291 20.00 -10.77 -13.77
N LEU A 292 20.43 -10.67 -12.50
CA LEU A 292 21.36 -9.64 -12.05
C LEU A 292 22.78 -9.83 -12.59
N GLY A 293 23.16 -11.05 -12.98
CA GLY A 293 24.51 -11.37 -13.44
C GLY A 293 25.59 -11.25 -12.35
N VAL A 294 25.18 -11.15 -11.08
CA VAL A 294 26.06 -11.13 -9.91
C VAL A 294 26.15 -12.53 -9.34
N LYS A 295 27.38 -12.96 -8.98
CA LYS A 295 27.64 -14.26 -8.38
C LYS A 295 27.69 -14.14 -6.85
N GLY A 296 26.90 -14.97 -6.16
CA GLY A 296 26.99 -15.21 -4.71
C GLY A 296 27.81 -16.47 -4.42
N ASP A 297 27.38 -17.24 -3.41
CA ASP A 297 27.86 -18.61 -3.19
C ASP A 297 27.40 -19.54 -4.32
N PHE A 298 26.23 -19.27 -4.89
CA PHE A 298 25.71 -19.93 -6.08
C PHE A 298 25.74 -19.00 -7.32
N SER A 299 25.59 -19.59 -8.51
CA SER A 299 25.57 -18.84 -9.77
C SER A 299 24.14 -18.45 -10.17
N SER A 300 24.02 -17.49 -11.10
CA SER A 300 22.75 -17.12 -11.72
C SER A 300 21.98 -18.33 -12.27
N GLU A 301 22.69 -19.26 -12.93
CA GLU A 301 22.09 -20.47 -13.49
C GLU A 301 21.52 -21.36 -12.39
N LYS A 302 22.20 -21.44 -11.23
CA LYS A 302 21.72 -22.22 -10.10
C LYS A 302 20.48 -21.60 -9.46
N TYR A 303 20.40 -20.27 -9.37
CA TYR A 303 19.19 -19.59 -8.91
C TYR A 303 18.00 -19.90 -9.81
N LEU A 304 18.19 -19.83 -11.14
CA LEU A 304 17.15 -20.18 -12.09
C LEU A 304 16.74 -21.65 -11.96
N GLU A 305 17.69 -22.59 -11.94
CA GLU A 305 17.44 -24.03 -11.77
C GLU A 305 16.63 -24.32 -10.49
N ALA A 306 16.98 -23.67 -9.37
CA ALA A 306 16.28 -23.79 -8.11
C ALA A 306 14.83 -23.28 -8.21
N ALA A 307 14.61 -22.13 -8.87
CA ALA A 307 13.29 -21.58 -9.09
C ALA A 307 12.42 -22.50 -9.96
N GLU A 308 12.98 -23.04 -11.06
CA GLU A 308 12.27 -23.97 -11.95
C GLU A 308 11.86 -25.26 -11.23
N LYS A 309 12.82 -25.86 -10.50
CA LYS A 309 12.59 -27.08 -9.70
C LYS A 309 11.47 -26.87 -8.69
N ALA A 310 11.49 -25.75 -7.97
CA ALA A 310 10.50 -25.47 -6.96
C ALA A 310 9.10 -25.20 -7.55
N PHE A 311 9.04 -24.47 -8.66
CA PHE A 311 7.77 -24.22 -9.34
C PHE A 311 7.15 -25.50 -9.89
N GLU A 312 7.95 -26.39 -10.48
CA GLU A 312 7.49 -27.71 -10.92
C GLU A 312 6.92 -28.51 -9.74
N HIS A 313 7.65 -28.57 -8.62
CA HIS A 313 7.23 -29.29 -7.42
C HIS A 313 5.92 -28.74 -6.84
N LEU A 314 5.82 -27.43 -6.61
CA LEU A 314 4.60 -26.84 -6.06
C LEU A 314 3.41 -26.98 -7.02
N SER A 315 3.62 -26.88 -8.33
CA SER A 315 2.56 -27.09 -9.33
C SER A 315 2.01 -28.53 -9.35
N GLN A 316 2.73 -29.51 -8.79
CA GLN A 316 2.23 -30.87 -8.59
C GLN A 316 1.49 -31.05 -7.25
N LYS A 317 1.68 -30.12 -6.32
CA LYS A 317 1.20 -30.19 -4.93
C LYS A 317 0.00 -29.29 -4.66
N GLN A 318 -0.23 -28.30 -5.51
CA GLN A 318 -1.36 -27.40 -5.42
C GLN A 318 -1.80 -26.88 -6.79
N SER A 319 -3.09 -26.56 -6.92
CA SER A 319 -3.66 -26.01 -8.15
C SER A 319 -4.94 -25.23 -7.87
N ILE A 320 -5.25 -24.27 -8.75
CA ILE A 320 -6.47 -23.47 -8.71
C ILE A 320 -7.71 -24.38 -8.69
N GLY A 321 -8.56 -24.21 -7.68
CA GLY A 321 -9.79 -24.98 -7.47
C GLY A 321 -9.57 -26.45 -7.06
N GLY A 322 -8.31 -26.86 -6.86
CA GLY A 322 -7.93 -28.20 -6.42
C GLY A 322 -7.53 -28.25 -4.94
N SER A 323 -6.97 -29.40 -4.53
CA SER A 323 -6.33 -29.52 -3.21
C SER A 323 -4.98 -28.82 -3.21
N CYS A 324 -4.63 -28.20 -2.09
CA CYS A 324 -3.28 -27.77 -1.80
C CYS A 324 -2.69 -28.65 -0.69
N GLU A 325 -1.67 -29.45 -1.01
CA GLU A 325 -1.11 -30.45 -0.09
C GLU A 325 -0.46 -29.81 1.15
N TYR A 326 0.22 -28.68 0.97
CA TYR A 326 0.99 -28.01 2.04
C TYR A 326 0.19 -26.97 2.83
N CYS A 327 -0.88 -26.46 2.24
CA CYS A 327 -1.80 -25.53 2.90
C CYS A 327 -2.50 -26.19 4.10
N ASP A 328 -2.50 -25.55 5.28
CA ASP A 328 -3.18 -26.06 6.48
C ASP A 328 -4.68 -26.36 6.27
N ASP A 329 -5.39 -25.55 5.50
CA ASP A 329 -6.80 -25.75 5.14
C ASP A 329 -7.03 -26.55 3.84
N HIS A 330 -5.93 -27.02 3.23
CA HIS A 330 -5.88 -27.72 1.96
C HIS A 330 -6.47 -26.98 0.75
N LYS A 331 -6.60 -25.65 0.83
CA LYS A 331 -7.18 -24.83 -0.25
C LYS A 331 -6.26 -23.67 -0.58
N GLU A 332 -6.13 -23.36 -1.86
CA GLU A 332 -5.48 -22.12 -2.27
C GLU A 332 -6.37 -20.92 -1.95
N ASN A 333 -5.74 -19.78 -1.66
CA ASN A 333 -6.41 -18.51 -1.46
C ASN A 333 -5.70 -17.39 -2.25
N ILE A 334 -6.12 -16.13 -2.07
CA ILE A 334 -5.52 -15.01 -2.80
C ILE A 334 -3.99 -14.89 -2.67
N ILE A 335 -3.43 -15.31 -1.54
CA ILE A 335 -1.99 -15.23 -1.28
C ILE A 335 -1.23 -16.22 -2.16
N ASP A 336 -1.79 -17.42 -2.38
CA ASP A 336 -1.27 -18.36 -3.37
C ASP A 336 -1.33 -17.77 -4.78
N ASP A 337 -2.41 -17.05 -5.13
CA ASP A 337 -2.58 -16.50 -6.46
C ASP A 337 -1.56 -15.41 -6.80
N TYR A 338 -1.40 -14.39 -5.95
CA TYR A 338 -0.45 -13.31 -6.28
C TYR A 338 1.01 -13.77 -6.20
N THR A 339 1.34 -14.70 -5.30
CA THR A 339 2.72 -15.22 -5.19
C THR A 339 3.05 -16.16 -6.35
N ALA A 340 2.13 -17.04 -6.74
CA ALA A 340 2.31 -17.91 -7.90
C ALA A 340 2.25 -17.15 -9.23
N LEU A 341 1.44 -16.10 -9.34
CA LEU A 341 1.47 -15.17 -10.47
C LEU A 341 2.87 -14.56 -10.62
N LEU A 342 3.40 -14.00 -9.53
CA LEU A 342 4.72 -13.36 -9.56
C LEU A 342 5.83 -14.37 -9.86
N ALA A 343 5.75 -15.58 -9.29
CA ALA A 343 6.66 -16.69 -9.56
C ALA A 343 6.71 -17.05 -11.06
N ALA A 344 5.54 -17.35 -11.64
CA ALA A 344 5.42 -17.70 -13.05
C ALA A 344 5.87 -16.54 -13.97
N THR A 345 5.53 -15.31 -13.60
CA THR A 345 5.92 -14.10 -14.35
C THR A 345 7.44 -13.94 -14.40
N GLU A 346 8.12 -14.03 -13.25
CA GLU A 346 9.59 -13.88 -13.23
C GLU A 346 10.31 -15.07 -13.86
N LEU A 347 9.77 -16.29 -13.72
CA LEU A 347 10.29 -17.46 -14.42
C LEU A 347 10.22 -17.31 -15.94
N TYR A 348 9.12 -16.78 -16.47
CA TYR A 348 9.04 -16.45 -17.88
C TYR A 348 10.05 -15.35 -18.25
N ALA A 349 10.12 -14.27 -17.48
CA ALA A 349 11.09 -13.19 -17.71
C ALA A 349 12.55 -13.70 -17.73
N ALA A 350 12.86 -14.70 -16.91
CA ALA A 350 14.19 -15.28 -16.81
C ALA A 350 14.50 -16.29 -17.93
N SER A 351 13.55 -17.16 -18.27
CA SER A 351 13.79 -18.36 -19.11
C SER A 351 13.17 -18.30 -20.52
N GLN A 352 12.16 -17.46 -20.72
CA GLN A 352 11.33 -17.41 -21.93
C GLN A 352 10.58 -18.73 -22.25
N LYS A 353 10.47 -19.66 -21.30
CA LYS A 353 9.70 -20.89 -21.48
C LYS A 353 8.20 -20.61 -21.45
N LYS A 354 7.50 -21.01 -22.53
CA LYS A 354 6.06 -20.75 -22.74
C LYS A 354 5.13 -21.23 -21.62
N ASP A 355 5.52 -22.30 -20.93
CA ASP A 355 4.69 -22.93 -19.89
C ASP A 355 4.52 -21.97 -18.70
N TYR A 356 5.54 -21.17 -18.40
CA TYR A 356 5.45 -20.17 -17.33
C TYR A 356 4.56 -18.98 -17.71
N LEU A 357 4.59 -18.51 -18.96
CA LEU A 357 3.63 -17.47 -19.39
C LEU A 357 2.18 -18.00 -19.35
N THR A 358 1.99 -19.26 -19.72
CA THR A 358 0.68 -19.92 -19.64
C THR A 358 0.20 -20.02 -18.19
N ALA A 359 1.09 -20.40 -17.27
CA ALA A 359 0.78 -20.43 -15.85
C ALA A 359 0.51 -19.02 -15.29
N ALA A 360 1.28 -18.02 -15.70
CA ALA A 360 1.08 -16.62 -15.31
C ALA A 360 -0.29 -16.10 -15.76
N ARG A 361 -0.68 -16.32 -17.03
CA ARG A 361 -2.02 -15.97 -17.55
C ARG A 361 -3.14 -16.60 -16.73
N LYS A 362 -3.04 -17.89 -16.42
CA LYS A 362 -4.04 -18.60 -15.60
C LYS A 362 -4.15 -18.01 -14.19
N ARG A 363 -3.01 -17.66 -13.57
CA ARG A 363 -2.97 -17.05 -12.24
C ARG A 363 -3.50 -15.61 -12.25
N ALA A 364 -3.20 -14.83 -13.29
CA ALA A 364 -3.73 -13.49 -13.49
C ALA A 364 -5.25 -13.53 -13.59
N GLU A 365 -5.81 -14.35 -14.50
CA GLU A 365 -7.26 -14.51 -14.66
C GLU A 365 -7.95 -14.91 -13.34
N HIS A 366 -7.34 -15.82 -12.57
CA HIS A 366 -7.88 -16.22 -11.27
C HIS A 366 -7.86 -15.09 -10.24
N LEU A 367 -6.75 -14.36 -10.13
CA LEU A 367 -6.61 -13.20 -9.26
C LEU A 367 -7.57 -12.06 -9.64
N GLU A 368 -7.74 -11.81 -10.93
CA GLU A 368 -8.73 -10.87 -11.47
C GLU A 368 -10.15 -11.26 -11.04
N GLY A 369 -10.49 -12.54 -11.11
CA GLY A 369 -11.78 -13.10 -10.67
C GLY A 369 -12.08 -12.92 -9.17
N ARG A 370 -11.07 -12.63 -8.36
CA ARG A 370 -11.22 -12.30 -6.93
C ARG A 370 -11.63 -10.85 -6.66
N LEU A 371 -11.64 -9.97 -7.66
CA LEU A 371 -12.13 -8.61 -7.44
C LEU A 371 -13.62 -8.62 -7.08
N SER A 372 -13.96 -7.91 -6.01
CA SER A 372 -15.32 -7.55 -5.67
C SER A 372 -15.87 -6.51 -6.65
N ASP A 373 -17.18 -6.29 -6.60
CA ASP A 373 -17.84 -5.23 -7.38
C ASP A 373 -17.30 -3.84 -7.02
N ASP A 374 -17.03 -3.60 -5.73
CA ASP A 374 -16.49 -2.33 -5.21
C ASP A 374 -14.99 -2.13 -5.52
N GLY A 375 -14.24 -3.20 -5.77
CA GLY A 375 -12.83 -3.16 -6.19
C GLY A 375 -11.81 -3.60 -5.15
N TYR A 376 -12.21 -3.97 -3.92
CA TYR A 376 -11.34 -4.77 -3.04
C TYR A 376 -11.26 -6.22 -3.53
N PHE A 377 -10.24 -6.97 -3.12
CA PHE A 377 -10.14 -8.39 -3.43
C PHE A 377 -10.76 -9.28 -2.35
N TRP A 378 -11.29 -10.43 -2.75
CA TRP A 378 -11.67 -11.51 -1.85
C TRP A 378 -10.45 -12.37 -1.50
N SER A 379 -10.34 -12.77 -0.23
CA SER A 379 -9.33 -13.73 0.21
C SER A 379 -9.66 -15.14 -0.24
N ASP A 380 -10.95 -15.49 -0.24
CA ASP A 380 -11.47 -16.84 -0.47
C ASP A 380 -12.32 -16.94 -1.74
N ASP A 381 -12.47 -18.16 -2.25
CA ASP A 381 -13.28 -18.43 -3.46
C ASP A 381 -14.79 -18.27 -3.20
N ASP A 382 -15.20 -18.48 -1.95
CA ASP A 382 -16.57 -18.29 -1.47
C ASP A 382 -16.99 -16.80 -1.41
N LYS A 383 -16.03 -15.87 -1.58
CA LYS A 383 -16.25 -14.42 -1.54
C LYS A 383 -16.91 -13.96 -0.23
N LYS A 384 -16.41 -14.46 0.90
CA LYS A 384 -16.91 -14.14 2.24
C LYS A 384 -15.92 -13.35 3.08
N ARG A 385 -14.63 -13.40 2.76
CA ARG A 385 -13.57 -12.73 3.51
C ARG A 385 -12.86 -11.71 2.63
N PRO A 386 -13.04 -10.39 2.83
CA PRO A 386 -12.23 -9.40 2.14
C PRO A 386 -10.74 -9.60 2.43
N PHE A 387 -9.90 -9.38 1.44
CA PHE A 387 -8.46 -9.38 1.61
C PHE A 387 -8.00 -8.10 2.30
N TRP A 388 -7.38 -8.31 3.46
CA TRP A 388 -6.61 -7.35 4.21
C TRP A 388 -5.35 -8.06 4.69
N HIS A 389 -4.26 -7.31 4.86
CA HIS A 389 -2.98 -7.88 5.27
C HIS A 389 -2.10 -6.79 5.91
N ALA A 390 -1.55 -7.05 7.10
CA ALA A 390 -0.72 -6.06 7.83
C ALA A 390 0.72 -5.91 7.27
N SER A 391 1.11 -6.81 6.36
CA SER A 391 2.34 -6.70 5.55
C SER A 391 2.09 -6.40 4.06
N ASP A 392 1.50 -7.33 3.32
CA ASP A 392 1.63 -7.35 1.85
C ASP A 392 0.36 -6.92 1.09
N ALA A 393 -0.44 -6.00 1.64
CA ALA A 393 -1.72 -5.61 1.02
C ALA A 393 -1.58 -5.02 -0.39
N GLY A 394 -0.42 -4.45 -0.74
CA GLY A 394 -0.13 -3.96 -2.10
C GLY A 394 0.33 -5.04 -3.08
N LEU A 395 0.67 -6.24 -2.61
CA LEU A 395 1.30 -7.28 -3.42
C LEU A 395 0.39 -7.87 -4.52
N PRO A 396 -0.95 -8.03 -4.35
CA PRO A 396 -1.83 -8.40 -5.47
C PRO A 396 -1.72 -7.44 -6.66
N LEU A 397 -1.70 -6.13 -6.39
CA LEU A 397 -1.60 -5.11 -7.42
C LEU A 397 -0.21 -5.11 -8.08
N ILE A 398 0.86 -5.28 -7.29
CA ILE A 398 2.24 -5.40 -7.81
C ILE A 398 2.38 -6.62 -8.72
N ALA A 399 1.81 -7.77 -8.34
CA ALA A 399 1.87 -8.99 -9.14
C ALA A 399 1.16 -8.81 -10.50
N LEU A 400 -0.03 -8.18 -10.51
CA LEU A 400 -0.75 -7.86 -11.74
C LEU A 400 0.01 -6.86 -12.61
N VAL A 401 0.56 -5.79 -12.04
CA VAL A 401 1.37 -4.80 -12.80
C VAL A 401 2.59 -5.47 -13.42
N ARG A 402 3.31 -6.30 -12.65
CA ARG A 402 4.50 -7.00 -13.14
C ARG A 402 4.15 -8.00 -14.24
N TYR A 403 3.03 -8.71 -14.10
CA TYR A 403 2.49 -9.58 -15.15
C TYR A 403 2.15 -8.79 -16.41
N ALA A 404 1.45 -7.66 -16.26
CA ALA A 404 1.06 -6.80 -17.37
C ALA A 404 2.28 -6.24 -18.13
N GLU A 405 3.38 -5.90 -17.44
CA GLU A 405 4.62 -5.48 -18.12
C GLU A 405 5.16 -6.55 -19.06
N ILE A 406 5.16 -7.81 -18.61
CA ILE A 406 5.61 -8.94 -19.40
C ILE A 406 4.65 -9.20 -20.56
N GLU A 407 3.36 -9.24 -20.29
CA GLU A 407 2.32 -9.49 -21.30
C GLU A 407 2.30 -8.39 -22.38
N ASN A 408 2.62 -7.13 -22.01
CA ASN A 408 2.77 -6.00 -22.91
C ASN A 408 3.95 -6.14 -23.90
N THR A 409 4.92 -7.01 -23.61
CA THR A 409 6.01 -7.33 -24.57
C THR A 409 5.62 -8.37 -25.62
N ILE A 410 4.48 -9.05 -25.47
CA ILE A 410 4.04 -10.13 -26.36
C ILE A 410 3.38 -9.52 -27.60
N THR A 411 4.10 -9.54 -28.72
CA THR A 411 3.60 -9.02 -29.99
C THR A 411 2.56 -9.94 -30.61
N ARG A 412 1.77 -9.40 -31.55
CA ARG A 412 0.75 -10.14 -32.29
C ARG A 412 1.33 -11.33 -33.06
N GLU A 413 2.54 -11.18 -33.58
CA GLU A 413 3.26 -12.18 -34.38
C GLU A 413 3.88 -13.29 -33.53
N SER A 414 3.91 -13.13 -32.21
CA SER A 414 4.43 -14.15 -31.30
C SER A 414 3.62 -15.44 -31.39
N GLU A 415 4.26 -16.60 -31.35
CA GLU A 415 3.58 -17.90 -31.20
C GLU A 415 2.81 -18.03 -29.88
N LEU A 416 3.11 -17.14 -28.92
CA LEU A 416 2.44 -17.04 -27.62
C LEU A 416 1.28 -16.04 -27.63
N SER A 417 0.98 -15.44 -28.78
CA SER A 417 -0.04 -14.40 -28.96
C SER A 417 -1.44 -14.91 -28.64
N THR A 418 -2.15 -14.19 -27.78
CA THR A 418 -3.58 -14.36 -27.50
C THR A 418 -4.43 -13.27 -28.15
N TRP A 419 -3.86 -12.54 -29.12
CA TRP A 419 -4.48 -11.35 -29.68
C TRP A 419 -5.82 -11.66 -30.36
N ASP A 420 -6.87 -10.97 -29.93
CA ASP A 420 -8.17 -11.02 -30.56
C ASP A 420 -8.29 -9.89 -31.58
N CYS A 421 -8.49 -10.27 -32.84
CA CYS A 421 -8.69 -9.37 -33.97
C CYS A 421 -10.07 -9.55 -34.62
N SER A 422 -11.00 -10.23 -33.93
CA SER A 422 -12.28 -10.65 -34.48
C SER A 422 -13.38 -9.59 -34.26
N ASP A 423 -13.44 -8.53 -35.08
CA ASP A 423 -14.68 -7.74 -35.13
C ASP A 423 -14.95 -6.97 -36.43
N SER A 424 -16.20 -7.10 -36.89
CA SER A 424 -16.88 -6.33 -37.94
C SER A 424 -17.24 -4.89 -37.49
N ALA A 425 -17.16 -4.59 -36.19
CA ALA A 425 -17.53 -3.33 -35.54
C ALA A 425 -16.38 -2.31 -35.40
N GLY A 426 -15.23 -2.56 -36.03
CA GLY A 426 -14.13 -1.57 -36.11
C GLY A 426 -13.31 -1.39 -34.82
N ARG A 427 -13.51 -2.25 -33.81
CA ARG A 427 -12.60 -2.39 -32.67
C ARG A 427 -11.41 -3.21 -33.14
N GLY A 428 -10.24 -2.60 -33.21
CA GLY A 428 -9.02 -3.23 -33.71
C GLY A 428 -8.51 -4.35 -32.82
N CYS A 429 -7.38 -4.94 -33.21
CA CYS A 429 -6.75 -6.02 -32.46
C CYS A 429 -6.33 -5.60 -31.05
N PHE A 430 -6.57 -6.44 -30.05
CA PHE A 430 -6.10 -6.23 -28.67
C PHE A 430 -5.62 -7.54 -28.03
N ASN A 431 -4.76 -7.45 -27.00
CA ASN A 431 -4.35 -8.60 -26.19
C ASN A 431 -5.31 -8.73 -24.97
N PRO A 432 -6.20 -9.74 -24.93
CA PRO A 432 -7.21 -9.87 -23.86
C PRO A 432 -6.58 -10.07 -22.48
N SER A 433 -5.46 -10.79 -22.38
CA SER A 433 -4.78 -11.04 -21.10
C SER A 433 -4.19 -9.77 -20.51
N LEU A 434 -3.65 -8.89 -21.37
CA LEU A 434 -3.19 -7.56 -20.95
C LEU A 434 -4.36 -6.67 -20.54
N VAL A 435 -5.46 -6.67 -21.31
CA VAL A 435 -6.65 -5.86 -21.01
C VAL A 435 -7.26 -6.27 -19.66
N GLY A 436 -7.45 -7.56 -19.40
CA GLY A 436 -7.97 -8.07 -18.12
C GLY A 436 -7.13 -7.60 -16.93
N ALA A 437 -5.81 -7.74 -17.04
CA ALA A 437 -4.89 -7.27 -16.00
C ALA A 437 -4.99 -5.76 -15.79
N LEU A 438 -4.96 -4.96 -16.86
CA LEU A 438 -5.04 -3.49 -16.75
C LEU A 438 -6.39 -3.02 -16.16
N ASP A 439 -7.50 -3.69 -16.50
CA ASP A 439 -8.81 -3.40 -15.93
C ASP A 439 -8.86 -3.73 -14.43
N ALA A 440 -8.30 -4.86 -14.02
CA ALA A 440 -8.19 -5.25 -12.61
C ALA A 440 -7.29 -4.30 -11.82
N ILE A 441 -6.11 -3.95 -12.36
CA ILE A 441 -5.19 -2.96 -11.78
C ILE A 441 -5.93 -1.65 -11.57
N LYS A 442 -6.61 -1.13 -12.61
CA LYS A 442 -7.33 0.13 -12.56
C LYS A 442 -8.48 0.11 -11.56
N LYS A 443 -9.25 -1.00 -11.50
CA LYS A 443 -10.37 -1.14 -10.56
C LYS A 443 -9.89 -1.11 -9.11
N HIS A 444 -8.88 -1.91 -8.78
CA HIS A 444 -8.34 -1.95 -7.42
C HIS A 444 -7.66 -0.64 -7.02
N TYR A 445 -6.86 -0.06 -7.94
CA TYR A 445 -6.22 1.24 -7.76
C TYR A 445 -7.24 2.34 -7.42
N ASN A 446 -8.35 2.42 -8.16
CA ASN A 446 -9.39 3.41 -7.88
C ASN A 446 -10.06 3.16 -6.52
N TRP A 447 -10.31 1.90 -6.18
CA TRP A 447 -10.87 1.53 -4.88
C TRP A 447 -9.96 1.96 -3.71
N LEU A 448 -8.64 1.78 -3.81
CA LEU A 448 -7.69 2.22 -2.77
C LEU A 448 -7.81 3.71 -2.47
N ILE A 449 -7.94 4.54 -3.51
CA ILE A 449 -8.13 5.99 -3.37
C ILE A 449 -9.51 6.29 -2.79
N GLU A 450 -10.57 5.64 -3.32
CA GLU A 450 -11.95 5.88 -2.87
C GLU A 450 -12.15 5.50 -1.40
N VAL A 451 -11.77 4.29 -1.00
CA VAL A 451 -11.97 3.80 0.37
C VAL A 451 -11.22 4.65 1.38
N THR A 452 -10.05 5.17 1.01
CA THR A 452 -9.21 6.04 1.87
C THR A 452 -9.83 7.42 2.07
N ASN A 453 -10.58 7.92 1.10
CA ASN A 453 -11.26 9.22 1.15
C ASN A 453 -12.75 9.14 1.51
N LYS A 454 -13.27 7.94 1.80
CA LYS A 454 -14.70 7.70 2.11
C LYS A 454 -15.16 8.33 3.42
N VAL A 455 -14.24 8.60 4.34
CA VAL A 455 -14.47 9.23 5.64
C VAL A 455 -13.44 10.34 5.86
N ASP A 456 -13.65 11.19 6.88
CA ASP A 456 -12.63 12.13 7.33
C ASP A 456 -11.32 11.39 7.61
N ASN A 457 -10.24 11.82 6.95
CA ASN A 457 -8.94 11.16 7.02
C ASN A 457 -7.81 12.19 6.83
N PRO A 458 -7.57 13.06 7.83
CA PRO A 458 -6.63 14.17 7.71
C PRO A 458 -5.20 13.71 7.41
N PHE A 459 -4.81 12.52 7.90
CA PHE A 459 -3.48 11.95 7.67
C PHE A 459 -3.37 11.18 6.34
N GLY A 460 -4.48 10.96 5.63
CA GLY A 460 -4.51 10.17 4.40
C GLY A 460 -4.13 8.69 4.60
N TYR A 461 -4.23 8.16 5.82
CA TYR A 461 -3.86 6.78 6.12
C TYR A 461 -4.70 5.79 5.31
N ALA A 462 -4.05 4.87 4.59
CA ALA A 462 -4.73 3.93 3.71
C ALA A 462 -5.76 3.08 4.46
N ARG A 463 -7.03 3.15 4.03
CA ARG A 463 -8.12 2.35 4.62
C ARG A 463 -8.26 1.01 3.90
N GLN A 464 -9.01 0.09 4.49
CA GLN A 464 -9.18 -1.29 4.02
C GLN A 464 -10.55 -1.83 4.34
N ALA A 465 -10.99 -2.83 3.57
CA ALA A 465 -12.20 -3.60 3.84
C ALA A 465 -11.84 -4.88 4.60
N TYR A 466 -12.61 -5.21 5.64
CA TYR A 466 -12.44 -6.44 6.40
C TYR A 466 -13.77 -6.87 7.01
N LYS A 467 -13.83 -8.13 7.47
CA LYS A 467 -15.03 -8.71 8.07
C LYS A 467 -14.89 -8.76 9.60
N VAL A 468 -15.88 -8.24 10.31
CA VAL A 468 -16.03 -8.38 11.77
C VAL A 468 -17.48 -8.73 12.08
N ASN A 469 -17.72 -9.70 12.97
CA ASN A 469 -19.06 -10.11 13.38
C ASN A 469 -20.02 -10.37 12.20
N GLU A 470 -19.56 -11.17 11.23
CA GLU A 470 -20.29 -11.49 10.00
C GLU A 470 -20.58 -10.32 9.04
N SER A 471 -20.12 -9.10 9.33
CA SER A 471 -20.36 -7.91 8.52
C SER A 471 -19.06 -7.38 7.92
N ILE A 472 -19.10 -7.06 6.63
CA ILE A 472 -18.00 -6.37 5.95
C ILE A 472 -18.12 -4.88 6.26
N LYS A 473 -17.01 -4.28 6.71
CA LYS A 473 -16.90 -2.85 6.93
C LYS A 473 -15.54 -2.34 6.43
N ASP A 474 -15.49 -1.04 6.17
CA ASP A 474 -14.23 -0.36 5.91
C ASP A 474 -13.68 0.23 7.21
N GLY A 475 -12.37 0.14 7.43
CA GLY A 475 -11.70 0.72 8.58
C GLY A 475 -10.24 1.11 8.31
N PHE A 476 -9.59 1.68 9.32
CA PHE A 476 -8.19 2.07 9.23
C PHE A 476 -7.27 0.86 9.44
N PHE A 477 -7.38 0.19 10.58
CA PHE A 477 -6.48 -0.89 10.98
C PHE A 477 -7.14 -2.27 10.89
N ILE A 478 -6.32 -3.31 10.83
CA ILE A 478 -6.73 -4.72 10.80
C ILE A 478 -7.47 -5.09 12.10
N PRO A 479 -8.43 -6.02 12.04
CA PRO A 479 -9.09 -6.50 13.25
C PRO A 479 -8.14 -7.34 14.11
N HIS A 480 -8.17 -7.12 15.43
CA HIS A 480 -7.40 -7.94 16.37
C HIS A 480 -8.01 -9.34 16.50
N GLN A 481 -9.34 -9.44 16.35
CA GLN A 481 -10.04 -10.71 16.19
C GLN A 481 -9.88 -11.21 14.77
N ASN A 482 -8.95 -12.13 14.58
CA ASN A 482 -8.69 -12.79 13.30
C ASN A 482 -8.30 -14.25 13.53
N GLU A 483 -8.05 -14.98 12.44
CA GLU A 483 -7.85 -16.43 12.43
C GLU A 483 -6.64 -16.92 13.24
N SER A 484 -5.68 -16.04 13.54
CA SER A 484 -4.54 -16.38 14.40
C SER A 484 -4.90 -16.40 15.89
N ASN A 485 -6.00 -15.76 16.29
CA ASN A 485 -6.44 -15.52 17.67
C ASN A 485 -5.48 -14.68 18.54
N TYR A 486 -4.35 -14.21 18.02
CA TYR A 486 -3.41 -13.40 18.80
C TYR A 486 -2.66 -12.35 17.99
N TRP A 487 -2.39 -12.61 16.71
CA TRP A 487 -1.46 -11.83 15.91
C TRP A 487 -2.16 -10.62 15.30
N TRP A 488 -1.62 -9.45 15.64
CA TRP A 488 -1.91 -8.16 15.05
C TRP A 488 -0.81 -7.22 15.55
N GLN A 489 -0.44 -6.24 14.74
CA GLN A 489 0.62 -5.30 15.04
C GLN A 489 0.41 -4.02 14.25
N GLY A 490 1.32 -3.07 14.39
CA GLY A 490 1.42 -1.95 13.48
C GLY A 490 1.63 -2.38 12.02
N GLU A 491 1.26 -1.48 11.12
CA GLU A 491 1.07 -1.78 9.70
C GLU A 491 2.06 -1.03 8.79
N SER A 492 3.27 -0.72 9.26
CA SER A 492 4.28 0.00 8.47
C SER A 492 4.58 -0.67 7.12
N ALA A 493 4.63 -2.02 7.09
CA ALA A 493 4.84 -2.80 5.87
C ALA A 493 3.66 -2.63 4.90
N ARG A 494 2.43 -2.81 5.41
CA ARG A 494 1.20 -2.64 4.62
C ARG A 494 1.17 -1.30 3.92
N ILE A 495 1.31 -0.19 4.64
CA ILE A 495 1.17 1.14 4.04
C ILE A 495 2.30 1.46 3.07
N ALA A 496 3.53 0.98 3.32
CA ALA A 496 4.62 1.09 2.37
C ALA A 496 4.39 0.21 1.12
N SER A 497 3.84 -1.00 1.27
CA SER A 497 3.47 -1.88 0.14
C SER A 497 2.41 -1.22 -0.74
N LEU A 498 1.41 -0.56 -0.14
CA LEU A 498 0.35 0.15 -0.83
C LEU A 498 0.87 1.41 -1.54
N ALA A 499 1.80 2.14 -0.92
CA ALA A 499 2.49 3.25 -1.58
C ALA A 499 3.29 2.79 -2.79
N ALA A 500 4.04 1.69 -2.64
CA ALA A 500 4.81 1.09 -3.73
C ALA A 500 3.89 0.66 -4.88
N ALA A 501 2.81 -0.05 -4.57
CA ALA A 501 1.86 -0.59 -5.53
C ALA A 501 1.10 0.51 -6.28
N ALA A 502 0.61 1.54 -5.59
CA ALA A 502 -0.16 2.62 -6.20
C ALA A 502 0.68 3.43 -7.19
N ILE A 503 1.93 3.75 -6.85
CA ILE A 503 2.85 4.45 -7.76
C ILE A 503 3.24 3.55 -8.93
N TYR A 504 3.49 2.27 -8.68
CA TYR A 504 3.85 1.34 -9.74
C TYR A 504 2.71 1.17 -10.75
N ALA A 505 1.47 1.01 -10.27
CA ALA A 505 0.27 0.95 -11.09
C ALA A 505 0.00 2.27 -11.85
N PHE A 506 0.28 3.42 -11.24
CA PHE A 506 0.11 4.72 -11.90
C PHE A 506 1.04 4.87 -13.11
N GLY A 507 2.33 4.57 -12.94
CA GLY A 507 3.30 4.63 -14.05
C GLY A 507 2.97 3.64 -15.18
N ALA A 508 2.41 2.48 -14.81
CA ALA A 508 1.93 1.46 -15.72
C ALA A 508 0.74 1.89 -16.58
N LEU A 509 -0.28 2.50 -15.98
CA LEU A 509 -1.56 2.76 -16.61
C LEU A 509 -1.65 4.10 -17.38
N ASP A 510 -0.63 4.97 -17.29
CA ASP A 510 -0.61 6.32 -17.89
C ASP A 510 -1.90 7.13 -17.57
N LEU A 511 -2.34 7.07 -16.31
CA LEU A 511 -3.65 7.63 -15.90
C LEU A 511 -3.63 9.15 -15.79
N ASP A 512 -4.78 9.77 -16.09
CA ASP A 512 -5.12 11.12 -15.64
C ASP A 512 -5.26 11.16 -14.10
N GLY A 513 -4.73 12.19 -13.44
CA GLY A 513 -4.95 12.42 -12.01
C GLY A 513 -3.78 12.07 -11.07
N SER A 514 -2.54 12.29 -11.51
CA SER A 514 -1.30 12.06 -10.74
C SER A 514 -1.32 12.59 -9.31
N GLU A 515 -2.08 13.66 -9.04
CA GLU A 515 -2.13 14.28 -7.71
C GLU A 515 -2.73 13.39 -6.63
N ALA A 516 -3.83 12.69 -6.93
CA ALA A 516 -4.52 11.87 -5.93
C ALA A 516 -3.67 10.69 -5.49
N VAL A 517 -2.99 10.04 -6.44
CA VAL A 517 -2.07 8.92 -6.15
C VAL A 517 -0.77 9.38 -5.52
N ASP A 518 -0.17 10.48 -6.00
CA ASP A 518 1.03 11.01 -5.37
C ASP A 518 0.74 11.40 -3.93
N LYS A 519 -0.45 11.96 -3.66
CA LYS A 519 -0.90 12.23 -2.29
C LYS A 519 -1.07 10.95 -1.50
N TYR A 520 -1.83 9.98 -2.01
CA TYR A 520 -2.05 8.68 -1.37
C TYR A 520 -0.73 8.01 -0.97
N ALA A 521 0.21 7.87 -1.90
CA ALA A 521 1.50 7.24 -1.63
C ALA A 521 2.39 8.06 -0.69
N THR A 522 2.39 9.40 -0.82
CA THR A 522 3.18 10.28 0.05
C THR A 522 2.66 10.26 1.48
N ASP A 523 1.35 10.28 1.69
CA ASP A 523 0.74 10.21 3.02
C ASP A 523 1.16 8.95 3.80
N GLN A 524 1.30 7.80 3.11
CA GLN A 524 1.75 6.56 3.74
C GLN A 524 3.20 6.63 4.22
N LEU A 525 4.09 7.19 3.40
CA LEU A 525 5.50 7.36 3.79
C LEU A 525 5.65 8.44 4.86
N ASP A 526 4.89 9.53 4.77
CA ASP A 526 4.87 10.58 5.77
C ASP A 526 4.40 10.04 7.13
N TRP A 527 3.41 9.14 7.15
CA TRP A 527 2.96 8.47 8.37
C TRP A 527 4.10 7.72 9.06
N ILE A 528 4.86 6.93 8.32
CA ILE A 528 6.06 6.21 8.82
C ILE A 528 7.11 7.21 9.35
N LEU A 529 7.25 8.36 8.68
CA LEU A 529 8.30 9.34 8.95
C LEU A 529 7.88 10.49 9.89
N GLY A 530 6.82 10.30 10.68
CA GLY A 530 6.45 11.20 11.78
C GLY A 530 5.19 12.05 11.59
N LYS A 531 4.56 12.02 10.40
CA LYS A 531 3.24 12.64 10.17
C LYS A 531 2.13 11.69 10.65
N ASN A 532 2.08 11.47 11.95
CA ASN A 532 1.06 10.65 12.61
C ASN A 532 0.67 11.27 13.96
N PRO A 533 -0.48 10.88 14.56
CA PRO A 533 -0.98 11.48 15.81
C PRO A 533 -0.03 11.43 17.02
N TYR A 534 0.99 10.56 16.98
CA TYR A 534 1.98 10.39 18.04
C TYR A 534 3.30 11.12 17.75
N SER A 535 3.40 11.80 16.60
CA SER A 535 4.60 12.52 16.15
C SER A 535 5.88 11.66 16.22
N VAL A 536 5.77 10.37 15.89
CA VAL A 536 6.86 9.40 15.98
C VAL A 536 7.36 8.98 14.59
N CYS A 537 8.66 9.12 14.33
CA CYS A 537 9.30 8.55 13.15
C CYS A 537 9.63 7.08 13.44
N MET A 538 8.96 6.16 12.75
CA MET A 538 9.13 4.72 12.92
C MET A 538 10.43 4.19 12.28
N MET A 539 11.08 4.97 11.41
CA MET A 539 12.45 4.69 10.96
C MET A 539 13.46 5.10 12.03
N TYR A 540 14.14 4.13 12.62
CA TYR A 540 15.08 4.36 13.71
C TYR A 540 16.32 5.13 13.23
N GLY A 541 16.72 6.15 14.00
CA GLY A 541 17.83 7.06 13.69
C GLY A 541 17.42 8.29 12.85
N LYS A 542 16.12 8.49 12.60
CA LYS A 542 15.59 9.64 11.85
C LYS A 542 14.44 10.32 12.56
N GLY A 543 14.16 11.57 12.18
CA GLY A 543 13.11 12.37 12.79
C GLY A 543 13.48 12.86 14.19
N LEU A 544 12.46 13.27 14.95
CA LEU A 544 12.59 13.91 16.26
C LEU A 544 12.41 12.91 17.41
N LYS A 545 11.54 11.91 17.20
CA LYS A 545 11.22 10.86 18.17
C LYS A 545 11.19 9.52 17.44
N ASN A 546 11.97 8.56 17.92
CA ASN A 546 11.91 7.17 17.48
C ASN A 546 11.24 6.28 18.54
N PRO A 547 10.71 5.11 18.15
CA PRO A 547 10.37 4.06 19.10
C PRO A 547 11.59 3.72 19.96
N ASP A 548 11.35 3.38 21.22
CA ASP A 548 12.39 2.83 22.08
C ASP A 548 12.91 1.51 21.49
N LYS A 549 14.17 1.20 21.80
CA LYS A 549 14.77 -0.09 21.43
C LYS A 549 13.93 -1.22 22.01
N TYR A 550 13.60 -2.20 21.17
CA TYR A 550 12.84 -3.36 21.61
C TYR A 550 13.76 -4.34 22.33
N ASP A 551 13.42 -4.66 23.58
CA ASP A 551 14.15 -5.64 24.41
C ASP A 551 13.37 -6.96 24.41
N GLY A 552 13.65 -7.79 23.40
CA GLY A 552 13.08 -9.13 23.25
C GLY A 552 13.73 -10.16 24.17
N GLN A 553 13.36 -11.43 24.01
CA GLN A 553 14.01 -12.53 24.76
C GLN A 553 15.36 -12.96 24.17
N SER A 554 15.62 -12.63 22.91
CA SER A 554 16.89 -12.88 22.26
C SER A 554 18.03 -12.07 22.91
N LYS A 555 19.22 -12.66 23.01
CA LYS A 555 20.44 -11.95 23.46
C LYS A 555 21.00 -10.98 22.41
N TYR A 556 20.33 -10.88 21.26
CA TYR A 556 20.66 -10.01 20.15
C TYR A 556 19.66 -8.86 20.12
N ASP A 557 20.13 -7.62 20.32
CA ASP A 557 19.35 -6.39 20.05
C ASP A 557 19.64 -5.95 18.62
N ALA A 558 18.69 -6.20 17.71
CA ALA A 558 18.75 -5.77 16.31
C ALA A 558 17.95 -4.49 16.04
N THR A 559 17.72 -3.64 17.03
CA THR A 559 17.20 -2.29 16.73
C THR A 559 18.28 -1.50 15.99
N LEU A 560 18.20 -1.51 14.66
CA LEU A 560 19.21 -1.00 13.75
C LEU A 560 18.77 0.33 13.12
N GLU A 561 19.73 1.23 12.91
CA GLU A 561 19.50 2.46 12.15
C GLU A 561 19.04 2.14 10.71
N GLY A 562 18.01 2.83 10.26
CA GLY A 562 17.35 2.56 8.97
C GLY A 562 16.28 1.48 9.02
N GLY A 563 16.25 0.66 10.08
CA GLY A 563 15.17 -0.29 10.34
C GLY A 563 13.87 0.44 10.74
N ILE A 564 12.73 -0.18 10.40
CA ILE A 564 11.40 0.39 10.60
C ILE A 564 10.60 -0.49 11.55
N ALA A 565 10.04 0.13 12.59
CA ALA A 565 9.19 -0.55 13.57
C ALA A 565 7.81 -0.94 13.00
N ASN A 566 7.18 -1.93 13.64
CA ASN A 566 5.81 -2.39 13.37
C ASN A 566 4.85 -1.21 13.18
N GLY A 567 4.82 -0.28 14.14
CA GLY A 567 4.10 0.98 14.00
C GLY A 567 2.75 1.02 14.72
N ILE A 568 1.93 2.00 14.37
CA ILE A 568 0.66 2.32 15.04
C ILE A 568 -0.44 1.33 14.64
N SER A 569 -1.30 0.96 15.58
CA SER A 569 -2.38 -0.02 15.41
C SER A 569 -3.77 0.56 15.71
N GLY A 570 -4.80 -0.25 15.48
CA GLY A 570 -6.13 -0.05 16.06
C GLY A 570 -6.09 -0.21 17.57
N LYS A 571 -7.06 0.40 18.25
CA LYS A 571 -7.20 0.28 19.71
C LYS A 571 -8.09 -0.88 20.11
N ASN A 572 -9.21 -1.02 19.41
CA ASN A 572 -10.28 -1.94 19.75
C ASN A 572 -10.15 -3.25 18.97
N GLN A 573 -10.80 -4.29 19.48
CA GLN A 573 -10.73 -5.64 18.91
C GLN A 573 -11.18 -5.73 17.44
N ASP A 574 -12.04 -4.81 17.01
CA ASP A 574 -12.56 -4.71 15.65
C ASP A 574 -11.73 -3.81 14.73
N GLY A 575 -10.52 -3.42 15.14
CA GLY A 575 -9.59 -2.56 14.39
C GLY A 575 -9.91 -1.06 14.47
N SER A 576 -10.95 -0.65 15.20
CA SER A 576 -11.29 0.78 15.38
C SER A 576 -10.45 1.47 16.46
N GLY A 577 -10.49 2.79 16.45
CA GLY A 577 -9.65 3.65 17.30
C GLY A 577 -8.19 3.63 16.87
N ILE A 578 -7.33 4.16 17.73
CA ILE A 578 -5.88 4.23 17.47
C ILE A 578 -5.13 3.97 18.77
N ALA A 579 -4.02 3.23 18.68
CA ALA A 579 -3.15 2.96 19.79
C ALA A 579 -1.67 2.96 19.37
N TRP A 580 -0.83 3.47 20.25
CA TRP A 580 0.62 3.40 20.19
C TRP A 580 1.18 2.90 21.52
N VAL A 581 2.46 2.52 21.55
CA VAL A 581 3.10 1.98 22.77
C VAL A 581 2.98 2.91 23.98
N ASP A 582 2.99 4.23 23.77
CA ASP A 582 2.88 5.23 24.83
C ASP A 582 1.52 5.20 25.56
N ASP A 583 0.47 4.66 24.93
CA ASP A 583 -0.84 4.50 25.55
C ASP A 583 -0.87 3.31 26.54
N GLY A 584 0.14 2.43 26.46
CA GLY A 584 0.28 1.23 27.28
C GLY A 584 -0.58 0.06 26.81
N VAL A 585 -0.12 -1.17 27.09
CA VAL A 585 -0.81 -2.41 26.66
C VAL A 585 -2.24 -2.55 27.21
N ALA A 586 -2.54 -1.90 28.34
CA ALA A 586 -3.89 -1.84 28.90
C ALA A 586 -4.89 -1.06 28.02
N ALA A 587 -4.41 -0.10 27.22
CA ALA A 587 -5.28 0.67 26.32
C ALA A 587 -5.93 -0.20 25.24
N VAL A 588 -5.33 -1.35 24.92
CA VAL A 588 -5.83 -2.35 23.96
C VAL A 588 -6.35 -3.63 24.62
N GLY A 589 -6.50 -3.63 25.95
CA GLY A 589 -7.17 -4.69 26.70
C GLY A 589 -6.27 -5.76 27.32
N PHE A 590 -4.95 -5.58 27.36
CA PHE A 590 -4.04 -6.49 28.06
C PHE A 590 -3.82 -6.11 29.53
N ASP A 591 -3.44 -7.07 30.37
CA ASP A 591 -3.04 -6.81 31.75
C ASP A 591 -1.65 -6.14 31.78
N ALA A 592 -1.55 -4.90 32.24
CA ALA A 592 -0.30 -4.13 32.22
C ALA A 592 0.83 -4.75 33.07
N GLU A 593 0.52 -5.56 34.08
CA GLU A 593 1.53 -6.20 34.93
C GLU A 593 1.97 -7.56 34.37
N LYS A 594 1.05 -8.32 33.77
CA LYS A 594 1.30 -9.69 33.29
C LYS A 594 1.66 -9.77 31.81
N GLU A 595 1.23 -8.79 31.04
CA GLU A 595 1.29 -8.78 29.57
C GLU A 595 2.01 -7.54 29.03
N ALA A 596 2.87 -6.91 29.83
CA ALA A 596 3.74 -5.83 29.38
C ALA A 596 4.63 -6.23 28.18
N TRP A 597 4.88 -7.53 27.99
CA TRP A 597 5.63 -8.07 26.86
C TRP A 597 4.92 -7.89 25.50
N GLN A 598 3.63 -7.54 25.47
CA GLN A 598 2.86 -7.32 24.23
C GLN A 598 3.35 -6.10 23.41
N VAL A 599 4.35 -5.35 23.91
CA VAL A 599 4.90 -4.15 23.25
C VAL A 599 5.54 -4.43 21.87
N TRP A 600 5.89 -5.68 21.58
CA TRP A 600 6.41 -6.12 20.27
C TRP A 600 5.53 -5.62 19.13
N ARG A 601 4.20 -5.59 19.32
CA ARG A 601 3.20 -5.16 18.34
C ARG A 601 3.41 -3.75 17.78
N TRP A 602 4.16 -2.89 18.47
CA TRP A 602 4.37 -1.50 18.06
C TRP A 602 5.84 -1.16 17.79
N THR A 603 6.76 -1.55 18.69
CA THR A 603 8.14 -1.01 18.69
C THR A 603 9.16 -1.91 18.01
N GLU A 604 8.88 -3.20 17.88
CA GLU A 604 9.81 -4.15 17.25
C GLU A 604 10.01 -3.79 15.76
N GLN A 605 11.26 -3.79 15.31
CA GLN A 605 11.56 -3.74 13.88
C GLN A 605 11.36 -5.11 13.27
N TRP A 606 10.83 -5.16 12.06
CA TRP A 606 10.60 -6.40 11.32
C TRP A 606 10.97 -6.23 9.86
N LEU A 607 11.67 -7.22 9.30
CA LEU A 607 12.33 -7.15 8.00
C LEU A 607 11.41 -6.64 6.86
N PRO A 608 10.16 -7.11 6.71
CA PRO A 608 9.22 -6.62 5.69
C PRO A 608 8.95 -5.12 5.72
N HIS A 609 9.03 -4.44 6.87
CA HIS A 609 8.80 -2.99 6.92
C HIS A 609 9.83 -2.21 6.13
N SER A 610 11.11 -2.52 6.37
CA SER A 610 12.23 -1.93 5.65
C SER A 610 12.20 -2.35 4.17
N THR A 611 11.83 -3.60 3.88
CA THR A 611 11.70 -4.11 2.51
C THR A 611 10.64 -3.37 1.71
N TRP A 612 9.46 -3.18 2.27
CA TRP A 612 8.39 -2.43 1.60
C TRP A 612 8.69 -0.94 1.48
N PHE A 613 9.38 -0.35 2.45
CA PHE A 613 9.83 1.02 2.34
C PHE A 613 10.86 1.18 1.22
N LEU A 614 11.82 0.25 1.07
CA LEU A 614 12.74 0.23 -0.06
C LEU A 614 11.99 0.14 -1.39
N MET A 615 10.99 -0.74 -1.51
CA MET A 615 10.15 -0.86 -2.70
C MET A 615 9.41 0.44 -3.01
N ALA A 616 8.88 1.12 -2.00
CA ALA A 616 8.20 2.39 -2.18
C ALA A 616 9.15 3.49 -2.70
N LEU A 617 10.41 3.50 -2.26
CA LEU A 617 11.43 4.37 -2.85
C LEU A 617 11.74 3.97 -4.30
N ALA A 618 11.91 2.67 -4.57
CA ALA A 618 12.25 2.16 -5.89
C ALA A 618 11.19 2.51 -6.95
N THR A 619 9.90 2.42 -6.61
CA THR A 619 8.81 2.78 -7.54
C THR A 619 8.60 4.30 -7.61
N ARG A 620 8.76 5.03 -6.51
CA ARG A 620 8.68 6.51 -6.48
C ARG A 620 9.74 7.18 -7.35
N TYR A 621 10.93 6.60 -7.37
CA TYR A 621 12.08 7.14 -8.10
C TYR A 621 12.48 6.27 -9.30
N ASP A 622 11.55 5.47 -9.81
CA ASP A 622 11.78 4.52 -10.91
C ASP A 622 12.41 5.24 -12.12
N GLU A 623 13.60 4.80 -12.51
CA GLU A 623 14.37 5.34 -13.64
C GLU A 623 14.00 4.64 -14.95
N LYS A 624 13.23 3.55 -14.87
CA LYS A 624 12.85 2.71 -16.01
C LYS A 624 11.35 2.41 -16.03
N PRO A 625 10.45 3.41 -15.91
CA PRO A 625 9.01 3.16 -15.89
C PRO A 625 8.55 2.53 -17.22
N VAL A 626 7.66 1.54 -17.12
CA VAL A 626 7.05 0.89 -18.28
C VAL A 626 5.63 1.40 -18.44
N SER A 627 5.37 2.21 -19.47
CA SER A 627 4.02 2.59 -19.85
C SER A 627 3.37 1.47 -20.65
N MET A 628 2.18 1.04 -20.23
CA MET A 628 1.40 0.00 -20.90
C MET A 628 0.21 0.64 -21.58
N GLN A 629 0.15 0.48 -22.90
CA GLN A 629 -1.01 0.86 -23.69
C GLN A 629 -1.62 -0.42 -24.25
N ALA A 630 -2.81 -0.78 -23.76
CA ALA A 630 -3.65 -1.69 -24.52
C ALA A 630 -3.90 -1.04 -25.88
N GLN A 631 -3.41 -1.64 -26.97
CA GLN A 631 -3.67 -1.15 -28.31
C GLN A 631 -5.17 -1.21 -28.59
N LEU A 632 -5.88 -0.14 -28.26
CA LEU A 632 -7.25 0.09 -28.70
C LEU A 632 -7.15 1.14 -29.81
N PRO A 633 -7.60 0.88 -31.05
CA PRO A 633 -7.52 1.90 -32.07
C PRO A 633 -8.43 3.09 -31.72
N PRO A 634 -8.10 4.29 -32.23
CA PRO A 634 -9.02 5.41 -32.18
C PRO A 634 -10.35 5.02 -32.81
N VAL A 635 -11.46 5.42 -32.18
CA VAL A 635 -12.81 5.27 -32.74
C VAL A 635 -12.86 6.03 -34.06
N ASP A 636 -12.90 5.32 -35.18
CA ASP A 636 -13.09 5.91 -36.50
C ASP A 636 -14.52 6.46 -36.60
N THR A 637 -14.67 7.78 -36.49
CA THR A 637 -15.95 8.47 -36.62
C THR A 637 -16.38 8.68 -38.08
N THR A 638 -15.73 8.02 -39.05
CA THR A 638 -16.05 8.15 -40.47
C THR A 638 -16.57 6.85 -41.09
N ARG A 639 -17.73 6.36 -40.62
CA ARG A 639 -18.54 5.44 -41.42
C ARG A 639 -19.83 6.08 -41.90
N ASP A 640 -19.84 6.22 -43.21
CA ASP A 640 -20.87 6.70 -44.12
C ASP A 640 -22.23 6.06 -43.85
N THR A 641 -23.27 6.91 -43.77
CA THR A 641 -24.66 6.51 -43.57
C THR A 641 -25.32 6.32 -44.92
N SER A 642 -25.13 5.15 -45.51
CA SER A 642 -26.06 4.67 -46.52
C SER A 642 -26.22 3.16 -46.41
N VAL A 643 -27.43 2.73 -46.04
CA VAL A 643 -28.26 1.73 -46.75
C VAL A 643 -29.53 1.50 -45.94
N ASN A 644 -30.64 1.48 -46.68
CA ASN A 644 -32.03 1.43 -46.26
C ASN A 644 -32.45 0.16 -45.52
N ASP A 645 -33.39 0.37 -44.60
CA ASP A 645 -34.29 -0.60 -43.98
C ASP A 645 -35.16 -1.36 -45.01
N SER A 646 -35.29 -2.68 -44.85
CA SER A 646 -36.61 -3.33 -44.88
C SER A 646 -36.59 -4.79 -44.39
N SER A 647 -37.46 -5.04 -43.40
CA SER A 647 -38.30 -6.24 -43.20
C SER A 647 -38.04 -7.19 -42.00
N LYS A 648 -38.81 -6.93 -40.92
CA LYS A 648 -39.82 -7.79 -40.26
C LYS A 648 -39.45 -9.20 -39.71
N THR A 649 -39.39 -9.26 -38.36
CA THR A 649 -40.07 -10.19 -37.39
C THR A 649 -39.81 -11.72 -37.48
N LYS A 650 -39.55 -12.51 -36.41
CA LYS A 650 -40.21 -12.63 -35.08
C LYS A 650 -39.37 -13.58 -34.14
N PRO A 651 -39.79 -13.97 -32.91
CA PRO A 651 -38.98 -13.92 -31.69
C PRO A 651 -38.56 -15.28 -31.10
N GLY A 652 -37.57 -15.28 -30.22
CA GLY A 652 -37.28 -16.40 -29.33
C GLY A 652 -35.89 -16.27 -28.72
N ASP A 653 -35.86 -16.26 -27.38
CA ASP A 653 -34.76 -16.59 -26.48
C ASP A 653 -33.35 -16.11 -26.81
N ASP A 654 -32.80 -15.23 -25.96
CA ASP A 654 -31.48 -15.46 -25.36
C ASP A 654 -31.15 -14.40 -24.30
N ALA A 655 -30.38 -14.84 -23.32
CA ALA A 655 -29.98 -14.14 -22.11
C ALA A 655 -29.48 -12.71 -22.35
N ILE A 656 -29.89 -11.80 -21.46
CA ILE A 656 -29.33 -10.44 -21.36
C ILE A 656 -27.88 -10.57 -20.85
N PRO A 657 -26.85 -10.19 -21.64
CA PRO A 657 -25.50 -10.06 -21.12
C PRO A 657 -25.44 -8.82 -20.23
N ALA A 658 -24.79 -8.95 -19.08
CA ALA A 658 -24.46 -7.85 -18.19
C ALA A 658 -23.75 -6.73 -18.97
N VAL A 659 -24.42 -5.60 -19.12
CA VAL A 659 -23.84 -4.39 -19.72
C VAL A 659 -22.88 -3.80 -18.70
N GLY A 660 -21.59 -3.82 -19.02
CA GLY A 660 -20.55 -3.12 -18.27
C GLY A 660 -20.95 -1.66 -18.05
N PHE A 661 -20.83 -1.19 -16.81
CA PHE A 661 -21.04 0.19 -16.45
C PHE A 661 -19.93 1.05 -17.07
N ILE A 662 -20.16 1.55 -18.29
CA ILE A 662 -19.38 2.67 -18.83
C ILE A 662 -19.69 3.87 -17.94
N ALA A 663 -18.66 4.48 -17.34
CA ALA A 663 -18.82 5.70 -16.56
C ALA A 663 -19.65 6.74 -17.36
N PRO A 664 -20.66 7.41 -16.76
CA PRO A 664 -21.50 8.35 -17.49
C PRO A 664 -20.64 9.49 -18.05
N GLN A 665 -20.45 9.57 -19.36
CA GLN A 665 -19.76 10.69 -20.01
C GLN A 665 -20.78 11.70 -20.56
N LEU A 666 -20.43 12.99 -20.50
CA LEU A 666 -21.18 14.08 -21.14
C LEU A 666 -20.35 14.64 -22.30
N LYS A 667 -20.88 14.58 -23.52
CA LYS A 667 -20.32 15.19 -24.72
C LYS A 667 -21.21 16.34 -25.19
N ILE A 668 -20.59 17.48 -25.48
CA ILE A 668 -21.26 18.65 -26.03
C ILE A 668 -20.49 19.09 -27.28
N ALA A 669 -21.14 19.07 -28.43
CA ALA A 669 -20.62 19.60 -29.68
C ALA A 669 -21.46 20.81 -30.11
N GLN A 670 -20.81 21.85 -30.62
CA GLN A 670 -21.49 23.08 -31.03
C GLN A 670 -21.36 23.27 -32.55
N TYR A 671 -22.49 23.52 -33.20
CA TYR A 671 -22.60 23.81 -34.63
C TYR A 671 -23.36 25.14 -34.79
N GLY A 672 -22.63 26.25 -34.89
CA GLY A 672 -23.21 27.59 -34.86
C GLY A 672 -23.98 27.84 -33.55
N HIS A 673 -25.28 28.13 -33.65
CA HIS A 673 -26.18 28.30 -32.50
C HIS A 673 -26.95 27.02 -32.14
N THR A 674 -26.47 25.84 -32.56
CA THR A 674 -27.07 24.55 -32.17
C THR A 674 -26.06 23.76 -31.36
N LEU A 675 -26.46 23.29 -30.18
CA LEU A 675 -25.67 22.36 -29.37
C LEU A 675 -26.20 20.95 -29.59
N ASN A 676 -25.32 20.03 -29.93
CA ASN A 676 -25.58 18.61 -29.78
C ASN A 676 -25.08 18.16 -28.40
N VAL A 677 -25.97 17.64 -27.57
CA VAL A 677 -25.69 17.24 -26.19
C VAL A 677 -26.01 15.76 -26.04
N ALA A 678 -24.98 14.95 -25.81
CA ALA A 678 -25.07 13.50 -25.69
C ALA A 678 -24.50 13.01 -24.35
N VAL A 679 -25.10 11.96 -23.79
CA VAL A 679 -24.67 11.31 -22.55
C VAL A 679 -24.53 9.80 -22.73
N THR A 680 -23.60 9.18 -22.00
CA THR A 680 -23.48 7.71 -22.01
C THR A 680 -24.54 7.10 -21.09
N GLY A 681 -25.53 6.41 -21.66
CA GLY A 681 -26.69 5.82 -20.97
C GLY A 681 -28.03 6.42 -21.47
N ARG A 682 -29.18 5.81 -21.12
CA ARG A 682 -30.52 6.36 -21.44
C ARG A 682 -31.05 7.16 -20.25
N PHE A 683 -31.31 8.46 -20.43
CA PHE A 683 -31.77 9.37 -19.39
C PHE A 683 -32.94 10.24 -19.86
N ASP A 684 -34.06 9.61 -20.18
CA ASP A 684 -35.28 10.31 -20.61
C ASP A 684 -35.73 11.32 -19.54
N GLY A 685 -36.03 12.55 -19.96
CA GLY A 685 -36.52 13.63 -19.08
C GLY A 685 -35.42 14.40 -18.32
N MET A 686 -34.14 14.11 -18.56
CA MET A 686 -33.05 14.90 -17.96
C MET A 686 -32.91 16.26 -18.63
N MET A 687 -32.83 17.33 -17.82
CA MET A 687 -32.75 18.71 -18.34
C MET A 687 -31.32 19.10 -18.75
N VAL A 688 -31.16 19.51 -20.01
CA VAL A 688 -30.04 20.30 -20.52
C VAL A 688 -30.38 21.77 -20.33
N ARG A 689 -29.52 22.52 -19.62
CA ARG A 689 -29.69 23.95 -19.35
C ARG A 689 -28.45 24.73 -19.76
N VAL A 690 -28.65 25.84 -20.45
CA VAL A 690 -27.60 26.79 -20.84
C VAL A 690 -27.76 28.05 -20.01
N PHE A 691 -26.68 28.54 -19.40
CA PHE A 691 -26.64 29.72 -18.53
C PHE A 691 -25.64 30.75 -19.04
N ASP A 692 -25.90 32.01 -18.75
CA ASP A 692 -24.85 33.03 -18.80
C ASP A 692 -23.86 32.89 -17.61
N LEU A 693 -22.77 33.66 -17.63
CA LEU A 693 -21.75 33.64 -16.56
C LEU A 693 -22.26 34.14 -15.19
N ASN A 694 -23.43 34.78 -15.14
CA ASN A 694 -24.08 35.21 -13.91
C ASN A 694 -25.09 34.18 -13.39
N GLY A 695 -25.18 33.00 -14.04
CA GLY A 695 -26.06 31.91 -13.65
C GLY A 695 -27.52 32.08 -14.10
N ARG A 696 -27.84 33.02 -15.00
CA ARG A 696 -29.20 33.18 -15.53
C ARG A 696 -29.45 32.14 -16.63
N PRO A 697 -30.56 31.38 -16.58
CA PRO A 697 -30.88 30.39 -17.61
C PRO A 697 -31.30 31.08 -18.91
N ILE A 698 -30.71 30.63 -20.02
CA ILE A 698 -30.94 31.14 -21.37
C ILE A 698 -31.81 30.18 -22.18
N VAL A 699 -31.50 28.87 -22.13
CA VAL A 699 -32.28 27.81 -22.78
C VAL A 699 -32.35 26.59 -21.87
N ALA A 700 -33.48 25.89 -21.87
CA ALA A 700 -33.62 24.60 -21.23
C ALA A 700 -34.35 23.63 -22.17
N LYS A 701 -33.84 22.41 -22.31
CA LYS A 701 -34.44 21.36 -23.15
C LYS A 701 -34.25 19.99 -22.51
N GLU A 702 -35.24 19.13 -22.64
CA GLU A 702 -35.16 17.74 -22.20
C GLU A 702 -34.30 16.90 -23.15
N LEU A 703 -33.54 15.98 -22.56
CA LEU A 703 -32.84 14.93 -23.26
C LEU A 703 -33.84 13.87 -23.73
N SER A 704 -33.74 13.45 -25.00
CA SER A 704 -34.55 12.38 -25.57
C SER A 704 -33.68 11.14 -25.79
N GLY A 705 -33.78 10.15 -24.92
CA GLY A 705 -32.90 8.98 -24.92
C GLY A 705 -31.51 9.31 -24.37
N HIS A 706 -30.51 9.35 -25.25
CA HIS A 706 -29.11 9.59 -24.89
C HIS A 706 -28.55 10.87 -25.54
N GLU A 707 -29.34 11.59 -26.34
CA GLU A 707 -28.91 12.75 -27.12
C GLU A 707 -30.04 13.76 -27.31
N THR A 708 -29.73 15.06 -27.43
CA THR A 708 -30.69 16.09 -27.82
C THR A 708 -29.99 17.27 -28.49
N LEU A 709 -30.69 17.91 -29.42
CA LEU A 709 -30.22 19.14 -30.07
C LEU A 709 -30.84 20.37 -29.37
N VAL A 710 -30.04 21.24 -28.78
CA VAL A 710 -30.48 22.48 -28.14
C VAL A 710 -30.22 23.66 -29.07
N GLN A 711 -31.30 24.30 -29.54
CA GLN A 711 -31.21 25.52 -30.34
C GLN A 711 -31.03 26.72 -29.42
N LEU A 712 -30.00 27.52 -29.69
CA LEU A 712 -29.68 28.75 -28.97
C LEU A 712 -30.19 29.96 -29.76
N PRO A 713 -30.56 31.06 -29.07
CA PRO A 713 -30.89 32.32 -29.74
C PRO A 713 -29.72 32.81 -30.62
N ALA A 714 -30.04 33.27 -31.83
CA ALA A 714 -29.07 33.78 -32.80
C ALA A 714 -28.35 35.06 -32.33
N SER A 715 -28.84 35.71 -31.27
CA SER A 715 -28.23 36.89 -30.66
C SER A 715 -27.17 36.58 -29.60
N LEU A 716 -26.96 35.30 -29.25
CA LEU A 716 -25.95 34.93 -28.25
C LEU A 716 -24.54 34.93 -28.86
N HIS A 717 -23.65 35.75 -28.32
CA HIS A 717 -22.22 35.72 -28.61
C HIS A 717 -21.43 35.80 -27.30
N GLY A 718 -20.38 35.00 -27.17
CA GLY A 718 -19.55 34.95 -25.97
C GLY A 718 -19.60 33.59 -25.25
N VAL A 719 -19.31 33.62 -23.94
CA VAL A 719 -19.11 32.42 -23.13
C VAL A 719 -20.38 32.07 -22.37
N TYR A 720 -20.78 30.79 -22.42
CA TYR A 720 -21.94 30.25 -21.70
C TYR A 720 -21.59 28.94 -21.01
N LEU A 721 -22.42 28.55 -20.04
CA LEU A 721 -22.27 27.30 -19.28
C LEU A 721 -23.42 26.36 -19.61
N VAL A 722 -23.13 25.09 -19.88
CA VAL A 722 -24.12 24.03 -20.12
C VAL A 722 -24.08 23.05 -18.96
N LYS A 723 -25.25 22.76 -18.38
CA LYS A 723 -25.43 21.76 -17.33
C LYS A 723 -26.46 20.73 -17.77
N VAL A 724 -26.18 19.45 -17.55
CA VAL A 724 -27.08 18.35 -17.88
C VAL A 724 -27.34 17.54 -16.62
N GLY A 725 -28.53 17.65 -16.03
CA GLY A 725 -28.89 16.92 -14.79
C GLY A 725 -27.81 16.93 -13.70
N LYS A 726 -27.30 15.73 -13.36
CA LYS A 726 -26.22 15.50 -12.37
C LYS A 726 -24.81 15.51 -12.98
N PHE A 727 -24.66 15.65 -14.30
CA PHE A 727 -23.37 15.75 -14.97
C PHE A 727 -22.72 17.11 -14.68
N GLY A 728 -21.38 17.14 -14.70
CA GLY A 728 -20.59 18.35 -14.49
C GLY A 728 -20.93 19.48 -15.49
N ILE A 729 -20.66 20.73 -15.09
CA ILE A 729 -20.89 21.90 -15.95
C ILE A 729 -19.79 21.97 -17.02
N ARG A 730 -20.17 22.33 -18.25
CA ARG A 730 -19.24 22.55 -19.37
C ARG A 730 -19.34 23.98 -19.89
N LYS A 731 -18.19 24.59 -20.17
CA LYS A 731 -18.11 25.92 -20.78
C LYS A 731 -18.15 25.78 -22.30
N ILE A 732 -18.97 26.59 -22.96
CA ILE A 732 -19.05 26.71 -24.42
C ILE A 732 -18.79 28.15 -24.85
N VAL A 733 -18.35 28.34 -26.10
CA VAL A 733 -18.08 29.65 -26.68
C VAL A 733 -18.86 29.78 -27.98
N ILE A 734 -19.83 30.68 -28.01
CA ILE A 734 -20.64 30.97 -29.19
C ILE A 734 -19.99 32.13 -29.92
N ARG A 735 -19.56 31.87 -31.16
CA ARG A 735 -18.89 32.84 -32.02
C ARG A 735 -19.91 33.44 -32.98
#